data_AF-A0AAW1IBW7-F1
#
_entry.id   AF-A0AAW1IBW7-F1
#
_cell.length_a   1.000
_cell.length_b   1.000
_cell.length_c   1.000
_cell.angle_alpha   90.00
_cell.angle_beta   90.00
_cell.angle_gamma   90.00
#
_symmetry.space_group_name_H-M   'P 1'
#
loop_
_entity.id
_entity.type
_entity.pdbx_description
1 polymer ?
#
loop_
_entity_poly.entity_id
_entity_poly.type
_entity_poly.pdbx_seq_one_letter_code
_entity_poly.pdbx_strand_id
1 'polypeptide(L)'
;MSLLCIGSVSHSDRKSKPRQSMESHSLPSPFDVSMTLHEQTSIQHESVTALLGVWSEFILHDLASTGNMRSLDCCASETNLGECFGHMGGGICREYMRSLPAVDMDECSFEYRNQMNLASSFLDGSAVYGNNDNAVQKLRTYDAGLVNVSACQVCGANALYSAILREHNRVAQNLAQLNRHWTDETLFLESKRIVAAEIQHITYNEFLPTILDNVVIENPGLKLKPIGHYTEYSSSNRAGVFNEVAMTALPALISMIPQSLMNETAENFAEMVDILIRTPAQAPSIHINVPLRKEWDTATLMMHMSRDHGLAGYVMYAQSCHNITNNGKKLKFEDLYQFGISRNNIEIMRELYSTPEDIDLLAGGLLEKPNPGAAIGPTFSCLLEKQFVLLRQSDRFWYENDLPPSSLTSEQLTEIRKITLAGLLCANTDDLDKIQPKAFVQEDIYLNARISCNQHPTPLFTPWLEMDHMTDVSEDMLMDALLKAEQEVLQRRKMEYEVWNKYGGVDPKSPTGTAASFSKANKQALKLANSSLLFEFASNEIINSLINRRRKRQTFGNILQPNDFTDNLQSVDLTNFLQPSAFESDPTCDDSGPCDETTPFRTFSGHCNNLRNPSWGKSLTTFTRLLPSQYEDGISRPRVTGVTGVPLPSPRVVSTVIHPDISNLHSRYTLMTMQWAQFLDHDLTMTPIHKGFHESIPNCRSCDSPRTVHPECNPFPVPKHDHYYPEINVTTGENMCFPFMRSLPGQQSLGPRQQVNQNTAFLDASQVYGENNCVARDLKGIGGRMNCTIHPVRGKDLLPQSDHHPECRSRSGLCFIAGDGRASEQPALTVIHTIFMREHNRLVDGLKRVNPHWSEETMFEQARRILIAETQHITYNEFLPRILSWNAVNLYGLKLLPQGYYTEYNPSCNPSVLNGVR
;
A
#
# COMPACT_ATOMS: atom_id res chain seq x y z
N MET A 1 5.67 6.90 -19.72
CA MET A 1 4.70 7.98 -19.41
C MET A 1 4.98 9.18 -20.32
N SER A 2 4.17 10.24 -20.34
CA SER A 2 4.52 11.49 -21.03
C SER A 2 5.31 12.43 -20.11
N LEU A 3 6.22 13.23 -20.67
CA LEU A 3 6.72 14.43 -19.98
C LEU A 3 5.57 15.43 -19.81
N LEU A 4 5.54 16.13 -18.68
CA LEU A 4 4.58 17.19 -18.38
C LEU A 4 5.04 18.53 -19.00
N CYS A 5 4.13 19.49 -19.13
CA CYS A 5 4.46 20.85 -19.54
C CYS A 5 3.94 21.86 -18.52
N ILE A 6 4.76 22.85 -18.15
CA ILE A 6 4.37 23.93 -17.22
C ILE A 6 3.50 24.98 -17.95
N GLY A 7 3.68 25.12 -19.27
CA GLY A 7 2.96 26.06 -20.13
C GLY A 7 2.26 25.39 -21.33
N SER A 8 1.67 26.22 -22.20
CA SER A 8 1.07 25.75 -23.45
C SER A 8 2.14 25.29 -24.45
N VAL A 9 1.97 24.10 -25.04
CA VAL A 9 2.92 23.57 -26.03
C VAL A 9 2.97 24.46 -27.28
N SER A 10 4.19 24.85 -27.69
CA SER A 10 4.46 25.78 -28.78
C SER A 10 4.87 25.04 -30.06
N HIS A 11 3.94 24.29 -30.64
CA HIS A 11 4.11 23.72 -31.98
C HIS A 11 3.75 24.74 -33.06
N SER A 12 4.49 24.74 -34.18
CA SER A 12 4.23 25.69 -35.29
C SER A 12 2.85 25.52 -35.94
N ASP A 13 2.32 24.29 -35.95
CA ASP A 13 0.93 23.98 -36.37
C ASP A 13 -0.04 23.86 -35.18
N ARG A 14 0.41 24.20 -33.96
CA ARG A 14 -0.28 23.99 -32.67
C ARG A 14 -0.63 22.53 -32.38
N LYS A 15 -0.04 21.58 -33.09
CA LYS A 15 -0.33 20.14 -32.94
C LYS A 15 0.91 19.31 -32.77
N SER A 16 1.84 19.34 -33.73
CA SER A 16 2.91 18.36 -33.78
C SER A 16 4.20 18.83 -34.42
N LYS A 17 4.20 19.90 -35.22
CA LYS A 17 5.40 20.37 -35.90
C LYS A 17 6.34 21.05 -34.91
N PRO A 18 7.67 20.86 -35.05
CA PRO A 18 8.65 21.56 -34.22
C PRO A 18 8.41 23.07 -34.20
N ARG A 19 8.84 23.72 -33.12
CA ARG A 19 8.69 25.15 -32.92
C ARG A 19 9.31 25.94 -34.06
N GLN A 20 8.59 26.96 -34.51
CA GLN A 20 9.09 28.00 -35.44
C GLN A 20 8.91 29.37 -34.78
N SER A 21 9.42 30.43 -35.42
CA SER A 21 9.22 31.78 -34.92
C SER A 21 7.73 32.10 -34.80
N MET A 22 7.40 32.94 -33.82
CA MET A 22 6.05 33.50 -33.67
C MET A 22 5.72 34.54 -34.75
N GLU A 23 6.71 35.02 -35.51
CA GLU A 23 6.54 35.94 -36.64
C GLU A 23 6.92 35.27 -37.98
N SER A 24 7.04 36.03 -39.06
CA SER A 24 7.24 35.49 -40.41
C SER A 24 8.68 35.09 -40.76
N HIS A 25 9.63 35.22 -39.84
CA HIS A 25 11.04 34.87 -40.04
C HIS A 25 11.39 33.48 -39.51
N SER A 26 12.56 32.95 -39.89
CA SER A 26 13.06 31.67 -39.37
C SER A 26 13.80 31.87 -38.05
N LEU A 27 13.69 30.90 -37.13
CA LEU A 27 14.55 30.84 -35.95
C LEU A 27 16.03 30.66 -36.38
N PRO A 28 17.01 31.19 -35.62
CA PRO A 28 18.42 30.93 -35.87
C PRO A 28 18.74 29.44 -35.69
N SER A 29 19.77 28.94 -36.39
CA SER A 29 20.23 27.56 -36.19
C SER A 29 20.68 27.35 -34.75
N PRO A 30 20.30 26.24 -34.06
CA PRO A 30 20.81 25.93 -32.73
C PRO A 30 22.36 25.88 -32.68
N PHE A 31 22.98 25.48 -33.79
CA PHE A 31 24.43 25.45 -33.92
C PHE A 31 25.04 26.86 -33.89
N ASP A 32 24.44 27.80 -34.63
CA ASP A 32 24.91 29.21 -34.67
C ASP A 32 24.75 29.86 -33.29
N VAL A 33 23.62 29.62 -32.63
CA VAL A 33 23.36 30.11 -31.26
C VAL A 33 24.41 29.55 -30.28
N SER A 34 24.65 28.23 -30.32
CA SER A 34 25.65 27.59 -29.45
C SER A 34 27.04 28.18 -29.71
N MET A 35 27.45 28.26 -30.99
CA MET A 35 28.77 28.74 -31.40
C MET A 35 29.02 30.21 -31.01
N THR A 36 28.06 31.11 -31.25
CA THR A 36 28.21 32.53 -30.89
C THR A 36 28.26 32.74 -29.37
N LEU A 37 27.46 31.98 -28.60
CA LEU A 37 27.52 32.04 -27.14
C LEU A 37 28.78 31.36 -26.57
N HIS A 38 29.42 30.48 -27.34
CA HIS A 38 30.63 29.75 -26.94
C HIS A 38 31.89 30.63 -26.89
N GLU A 39 31.91 31.78 -27.57
CA GLU A 39 33.05 32.72 -27.56
C GLU A 39 33.29 33.38 -26.18
N GLN A 40 32.42 33.13 -25.19
CA GLN A 40 32.61 33.54 -23.81
C GLN A 40 33.52 32.55 -23.05
N THR A 41 34.61 33.06 -22.46
CA THR A 41 35.54 32.25 -21.65
C THR A 41 34.81 31.60 -20.46
N SER A 42 34.94 30.28 -20.30
CA SER A 42 34.46 29.57 -19.11
C SER A 42 35.15 30.12 -17.86
N ILE A 43 34.36 30.65 -16.92
CA ILE A 43 34.83 31.18 -15.64
C ILE A 43 34.61 30.10 -14.59
N GLN A 44 35.63 29.83 -13.79
CA GLN A 44 35.51 28.94 -12.63
C GLN A 44 34.52 29.51 -11.61
N HIS A 45 33.61 28.68 -11.12
CA HIS A 45 32.69 29.07 -10.05
C HIS A 45 33.45 29.17 -8.72
N GLU A 46 33.21 30.22 -7.94
CA GLU A 46 34.01 30.52 -6.75
C GLU A 46 33.69 29.63 -5.54
N SER A 47 32.47 29.08 -5.45
CA SER A 47 31.98 28.45 -4.21
C SER A 47 31.53 26.99 -4.29
N VAL A 48 31.38 26.38 -5.47
CA VAL A 48 30.84 25.00 -5.61
C VAL A 48 31.78 24.06 -6.36
N THR A 49 31.64 22.77 -6.11
CA THR A 49 32.44 21.69 -6.70
C THR A 49 31.77 21.12 -7.96
N ALA A 50 32.55 20.49 -8.83
CA ALA A 50 32.04 19.86 -10.06
C ALA A 50 31.04 18.71 -9.77
N LEU A 51 31.06 18.15 -8.54
CA LEU A 51 30.08 17.19 -8.05
C LEU A 51 28.63 17.70 -8.19
N LEU A 52 28.41 19.01 -8.11
CA LEU A 52 27.08 19.60 -8.30
C LEU A 52 26.53 19.30 -9.71
N GLY A 53 27.34 19.47 -10.75
CA GLY A 53 26.95 19.13 -12.11
C GLY A 53 26.77 17.62 -12.30
N VAL A 54 27.63 16.80 -11.69
CA VAL A 54 27.54 15.33 -11.76
C VAL A 54 26.31 14.79 -11.04
N TRP A 55 25.92 15.38 -9.90
CA TRP A 55 24.67 15.04 -9.23
C TRP A 55 23.44 15.46 -10.03
N SER A 56 23.51 16.59 -10.74
CA SER A 56 22.44 16.99 -11.67
C SER A 56 22.31 16.03 -12.86
N GLU A 57 23.43 15.50 -13.37
CA GLU A 57 23.41 14.46 -14.41
C GLU A 57 22.74 13.18 -13.88
N PHE A 58 23.08 12.77 -12.66
CA PHE A 58 22.43 11.64 -11.98
C PHE A 58 20.92 11.84 -11.84
N ILE A 59 20.47 12.99 -11.32
CA ILE A 59 19.05 13.32 -11.19
C ILE A 59 18.35 13.30 -12.55
N LEU A 60 18.98 13.84 -13.60
CA LEU A 60 18.40 13.85 -14.94
C LEU A 60 18.17 12.41 -15.43
N HIS A 61 19.15 11.52 -15.28
CA HIS A 61 19.01 10.12 -15.69
C HIS A 61 18.00 9.34 -14.85
N ASP A 62 17.77 9.73 -13.59
CA ASP A 62 16.77 9.12 -12.73
C ASP A 62 15.35 9.54 -13.11
N LEU A 63 15.17 10.82 -13.48
CA LEU A 63 13.87 11.42 -13.73
C LEU A 63 13.42 11.36 -15.19
N ALA A 64 14.33 11.48 -16.15
CA ALA A 64 13.96 11.67 -17.54
C ALA A 64 14.88 10.96 -18.53
N SER A 65 14.27 10.22 -19.45
CA SER A 65 14.94 9.65 -20.60
C SER A 65 14.01 9.68 -21.80
N THR A 66 14.50 10.19 -22.94
CA THR A 66 13.71 10.28 -24.18
C THR A 66 14.24 9.27 -25.18
N GLY A 67 13.34 8.64 -25.93
CA GLY A 67 13.69 7.68 -26.97
C GLY A 67 13.41 8.23 -28.37
N ASN A 68 14.17 7.76 -29.35
CA ASN A 68 13.96 8.06 -30.76
C ASN A 68 13.72 6.74 -31.53
N MET A 69 13.08 6.83 -32.70
CA MET A 69 13.01 5.68 -33.62
C MET A 69 14.41 5.32 -34.15
N ARG A 70 14.56 4.10 -34.67
CA ARG A 70 15.81 3.69 -35.34
C ARG A 70 16.12 4.65 -36.49
N SER A 71 17.41 4.98 -36.65
CA SER A 71 17.91 5.91 -37.68
C SER A 71 17.42 5.52 -39.08
N LEU A 72 16.97 6.52 -39.83
CA LEU A 72 16.44 6.39 -41.20
C LEU A 72 17.31 7.14 -42.23
N ASP A 73 18.50 7.60 -41.84
CA ASP A 73 19.39 8.45 -42.64
C ASP A 73 18.68 9.74 -43.08
N CYS A 74 18.42 10.61 -42.12
CA CYS A 74 17.72 11.89 -42.29
C CYS A 74 18.53 12.94 -43.05
N CYS A 75 19.80 12.68 -43.35
CA CYS A 75 20.65 13.56 -44.15
C CYS A 75 20.86 13.08 -45.59
N ALA A 76 20.26 11.95 -45.98
CA ALA A 76 20.22 11.52 -47.37
C ALA A 76 19.26 12.37 -48.22
N SER A 77 19.61 12.60 -49.49
CA SER A 77 18.89 13.52 -50.38
C SER A 77 17.47 13.09 -50.80
N GLU A 78 17.00 11.88 -50.42
CA GLU A 78 15.73 11.30 -50.89
C GLU A 78 14.71 10.98 -49.78
N THR A 79 15.03 11.19 -48.50
CA THR A 79 14.18 10.77 -47.37
C THR A 79 13.40 11.95 -46.77
N ASN A 80 12.34 12.40 -47.45
CA ASN A 80 11.40 13.37 -46.90
C ASN A 80 10.38 12.69 -45.96
N LEU A 81 10.89 12.08 -44.88
CA LEU A 81 10.11 11.36 -43.87
C LEU A 81 9.72 12.34 -42.75
N GLY A 82 8.43 12.39 -42.38
CA GLY A 82 7.90 13.38 -41.42
C GLY A 82 8.45 13.32 -39.98
N GLU A 83 9.19 12.28 -39.63
CA GLU A 83 9.86 12.10 -38.32
C GLU A 83 11.37 12.44 -38.36
N CYS A 84 11.90 12.83 -39.52
CA CYS A 84 13.26 13.34 -39.65
C CYS A 84 13.29 14.85 -39.36
N PHE A 85 14.16 15.26 -38.45
CA PHE A 85 14.40 16.66 -38.12
C PHE A 85 15.90 16.94 -38.04
N GLY A 86 16.68 16.46 -39.02
CA GLY A 86 18.15 16.58 -39.03
C GLY A 86 18.72 17.88 -39.62
N HIS A 87 17.93 18.60 -40.42
CA HIS A 87 18.36 19.85 -41.05
C HIS A 87 18.24 21.03 -40.08
N MET A 88 19.36 21.71 -39.83
CA MET A 88 19.45 22.82 -38.85
C MET A 88 19.53 24.22 -39.48
N GLY A 89 19.49 24.32 -40.82
CA GLY A 89 19.69 25.57 -41.56
C GLY A 89 21.12 25.73 -42.06
N GLY A 90 21.35 26.66 -43.00
CA GLY A 90 22.69 26.98 -43.53
C GLY A 90 23.38 25.84 -44.32
N GLY A 91 22.65 24.81 -44.74
CA GLY A 91 23.21 23.62 -45.41
C GLY A 91 23.77 22.56 -44.46
N ILE A 92 23.64 22.75 -43.14
CA ILE A 92 24.12 21.80 -42.13
C ILE A 92 23.01 20.78 -41.82
N CYS A 93 23.34 19.50 -41.93
CA CYS A 93 22.49 18.39 -41.50
C CYS A 93 23.27 17.49 -40.54
N ARG A 94 22.66 17.12 -39.42
CA ARG A 94 23.13 16.03 -38.57
C ARG A 94 21.98 15.08 -38.30
N GLU A 95 22.28 13.79 -38.20
CA GLU A 95 21.25 12.77 -38.03
C GLU A 95 20.42 13.03 -36.78
N TYR A 96 19.11 13.26 -36.93
CA TYR A 96 18.18 13.42 -35.81
C TYR A 96 16.77 12.98 -36.21
N MET A 97 16.33 11.92 -35.54
CA MET A 97 14.95 11.44 -35.54
C MET A 97 14.21 12.10 -34.38
N ARG A 98 12.99 12.56 -34.61
CA ARG A 98 12.18 13.20 -33.57
C ARG A 98 11.92 12.27 -32.38
N SER A 99 11.80 12.83 -31.18
CA SER A 99 11.52 12.09 -29.95
C SER A 99 10.17 11.39 -30.01
N LEU A 100 10.08 10.17 -29.47
CA LEU A 100 8.88 9.34 -29.51
C LEU A 100 7.68 10.06 -28.87
N PRO A 101 6.52 10.09 -29.54
CA PRO A 101 5.33 10.69 -28.98
C PRO A 101 4.72 9.80 -27.88
N ALA A 102 4.07 10.42 -26.89
CA ALA A 102 3.25 9.76 -25.88
C ALA A 102 1.78 10.16 -26.02
N VAL A 103 0.88 9.25 -25.64
CA VAL A 103 -0.56 9.50 -25.53
C VAL A 103 -0.86 9.90 -24.10
N ASP A 104 -1.65 10.96 -23.91
CA ASP A 104 -2.18 11.27 -22.59
C ASP A 104 -3.23 10.21 -22.21
N MET A 105 -2.91 9.38 -21.19
CA MET A 105 -3.77 8.27 -20.78
C MET A 105 -5.05 8.74 -20.11
N ASP A 106 -5.07 9.96 -19.54
CA ASP A 106 -6.22 10.49 -18.82
C ASP A 106 -7.27 11.12 -19.76
N GLU A 107 -6.82 11.70 -20.89
CA GLU A 107 -7.71 12.37 -21.85
C GLU A 107 -8.01 11.53 -23.10
N CYS A 108 -7.27 10.43 -23.34
CA CYS A 108 -7.42 9.57 -24.53
C CYS A 108 -7.52 10.37 -25.85
N SER A 109 -6.87 11.53 -25.93
CA SER A 109 -6.98 12.49 -27.03
C SER A 109 -5.59 12.84 -27.57
N PHE A 110 -5.49 13.06 -28.88
CA PHE A 110 -4.29 13.56 -29.56
C PHE A 110 -4.45 15.05 -29.86
N GLU A 111 -4.60 15.89 -28.84
CA GLU A 111 -4.69 17.34 -29.07
C GLU A 111 -3.36 17.92 -29.57
N TYR A 112 -2.24 17.53 -28.95
CA TYR A 112 -0.88 17.96 -29.30
C TYR A 112 0.17 16.89 -28.96
N ARG A 113 1.37 16.97 -29.56
CA ARG A 113 2.45 15.97 -29.43
C ARG A 113 3.25 16.16 -28.13
N ASN A 114 2.99 15.31 -27.14
CA ASN A 114 3.85 15.17 -25.96
C ASN A 114 4.93 14.09 -26.16
N GLN A 115 6.06 14.19 -25.47
CA GLN A 115 7.17 13.24 -25.61
C GLN A 115 7.13 12.17 -24.52
N MET A 116 7.53 10.96 -24.89
CA MET A 116 7.60 9.83 -23.98
C MET A 116 8.81 9.92 -23.05
N ASN A 117 8.56 9.81 -21.75
CA ASN A 117 9.55 9.53 -20.73
C ASN A 117 9.70 8.01 -20.55
N LEU A 118 10.92 7.52 -20.78
CA LEU A 118 11.38 6.14 -20.60
C LEU A 118 12.05 5.90 -19.23
N ALA A 119 12.25 6.98 -18.45
CA ALA A 119 12.70 6.91 -17.08
C ALA A 119 11.53 6.78 -16.09
N SER A 120 11.86 6.39 -14.85
CA SER A 120 10.97 6.61 -13.72
C SER A 120 10.76 8.12 -13.58
N SER A 121 9.57 8.54 -13.13
CA SER A 121 9.30 9.96 -12.88
C SER A 121 9.54 10.33 -11.41
N PHE A 122 10.23 9.48 -10.66
CA PHE A 122 10.48 9.62 -9.23
C PHE A 122 11.99 9.58 -8.94
N LEU A 123 12.39 10.11 -7.79
CA LEU A 123 13.75 9.96 -7.28
C LEU A 123 13.84 8.64 -6.52
N ASP A 124 14.02 7.54 -7.26
CA ASP A 124 14.02 6.18 -6.73
C ASP A 124 15.32 5.41 -7.06
N GLY A 125 16.33 6.09 -7.60
CA GLY A 125 17.62 5.50 -7.95
C GLY A 125 17.54 4.57 -9.16
N SER A 126 16.49 4.67 -9.97
CA SER A 126 16.34 3.97 -11.24
C SER A 126 17.52 4.20 -12.20
N ALA A 127 18.22 5.34 -12.10
CA ALA A 127 19.48 5.58 -12.80
C ALA A 127 20.57 4.51 -12.55
N VAL A 128 20.60 3.90 -11.36
CA VAL A 128 21.56 2.84 -10.99
C VAL A 128 20.94 1.44 -10.97
N TYR A 129 19.66 1.31 -10.60
CA TYR A 129 18.97 0.03 -10.51
C TYR A 129 18.32 -0.43 -11.83
N GLY A 130 18.04 0.52 -12.73
CA GLY A 130 17.31 0.31 -13.97
C GLY A 130 15.79 0.43 -13.84
N ASN A 131 15.13 0.64 -14.99
CA ASN A 131 13.69 0.95 -15.08
C ASN A 131 12.80 -0.26 -15.43
N ASN A 132 13.37 -1.47 -15.44
CA ASN A 132 12.65 -2.70 -15.75
C ASN A 132 13.24 -3.90 -15.00
N ASP A 133 12.43 -4.93 -14.82
CA ASP A 133 12.81 -6.12 -14.05
C ASP A 133 14.06 -6.82 -14.58
N ASN A 134 14.26 -6.84 -15.91
CA ASN A 134 15.43 -7.47 -16.52
C ASN A 134 16.73 -6.73 -16.17
N ALA A 135 16.70 -5.39 -16.09
CA ALA A 135 17.85 -4.60 -15.65
C ALA A 135 18.18 -4.87 -14.18
N VAL A 136 17.15 -4.89 -13.32
CA VAL A 136 17.30 -5.19 -11.89
C VAL A 136 17.83 -6.61 -11.68
N GLN A 137 17.29 -7.61 -12.38
CA GLN A 137 17.72 -9.01 -12.27
C GLN A 137 19.19 -9.22 -12.68
N LYS A 138 19.66 -8.51 -13.72
CA LYS A 138 21.07 -8.55 -14.15
C LYS A 138 22.02 -7.95 -13.12
N LEU A 139 21.54 -6.98 -12.36
CA LEU A 139 22.32 -6.29 -11.35
C LEU A 139 22.43 -7.11 -10.04
N ARG A 140 21.42 -7.92 -9.71
CA ARG A 140 21.39 -8.73 -8.49
C ARG A 140 22.38 -9.90 -8.53
N THR A 141 22.99 -10.17 -7.38
CA THR A 141 23.82 -11.38 -7.17
C THR A 141 23.01 -12.56 -6.62
N TYR A 142 21.82 -12.29 -6.07
CA TYR A 142 20.97 -13.25 -5.35
C TYR A 142 21.65 -13.88 -4.12
N ASP A 143 22.59 -13.15 -3.52
CA ASP A 143 23.26 -13.50 -2.28
C ASP A 143 23.19 -12.32 -1.30
N ALA A 144 22.56 -12.53 -0.14
CA ALA A 144 22.39 -11.54 0.94
C ALA A 144 21.87 -10.15 0.50
N GLY A 145 21.06 -10.11 -0.57
CA GLY A 145 20.51 -8.88 -1.14
C GLY A 145 21.51 -8.04 -1.94
N LEU A 146 22.72 -8.56 -2.23
CA LEU A 146 23.81 -7.79 -2.83
C LEU A 146 23.63 -7.58 -4.34
N VAL A 147 24.25 -6.50 -4.83
CA VAL A 147 24.34 -6.12 -6.24
C VAL A 147 25.76 -6.24 -6.79
N ASN A 148 25.86 -6.61 -8.07
CA ASN A 148 27.11 -6.65 -8.81
C ASN A 148 27.43 -5.27 -9.40
N VAL A 149 28.25 -4.49 -8.72
CA VAL A 149 28.69 -3.15 -9.18
C VAL A 149 29.34 -3.21 -10.57
N SER A 150 30.03 -4.30 -10.93
CA SER A 150 30.66 -4.44 -12.26
C SER A 150 29.66 -4.68 -13.39
N ALA A 151 28.44 -5.15 -13.08
CA ALA A 151 27.38 -5.35 -14.07
C ALA A 151 26.68 -4.03 -14.46
N CYS A 152 26.90 -2.96 -13.69
CA CYS A 152 26.38 -1.64 -13.98
C CYS A 152 27.13 -1.01 -15.16
N GLN A 153 26.41 -0.78 -16.26
CA GLN A 153 26.98 -0.29 -17.52
C GLN A 153 27.63 1.09 -17.40
N VAL A 154 27.15 1.94 -16.50
CA VAL A 154 27.61 3.33 -16.32
C VAL A 154 28.69 3.45 -15.23
N CYS A 155 28.78 2.47 -14.33
CA CYS A 155 29.60 2.54 -13.12
C CYS A 155 31.11 2.49 -13.39
N GLY A 156 31.53 1.83 -14.47
CA GLY A 156 32.95 1.73 -14.84
C GLY A 156 33.63 3.07 -15.17
N ALA A 157 32.85 4.10 -15.52
CA ALA A 157 33.35 5.44 -15.85
C ALA A 157 32.81 6.55 -14.93
N ASN A 158 31.92 6.23 -13.97
CA ASN A 158 31.28 7.23 -13.13
C ASN A 158 31.40 6.85 -11.64
N ALA A 159 32.20 7.63 -10.91
CA ALA A 159 32.51 7.39 -9.50
C ALA A 159 31.26 7.42 -8.60
N LEU A 160 30.32 8.33 -8.91
CA LEU A 160 29.11 8.53 -8.11
C LEU A 160 28.17 7.31 -8.18
N TYR A 161 27.96 6.79 -9.39
CA TYR A 161 27.09 5.62 -9.61
C TYR A 161 27.66 4.38 -8.90
N SER A 162 28.97 4.21 -9.01
CA SER A 162 29.71 3.17 -8.27
C SER A 162 29.57 3.34 -6.75
N ALA A 163 29.68 4.57 -6.22
CA ALA A 163 29.54 4.84 -4.79
C ALA A 163 28.12 4.49 -4.28
N ILE A 164 27.07 4.83 -5.03
CA ILE A 164 25.67 4.53 -4.66
C ILE A 164 25.41 3.02 -4.65
N LEU A 165 25.93 2.26 -5.62
CA LEU A 165 25.77 0.79 -5.60
C LEU A 165 26.64 0.11 -4.53
N ARG A 166 27.79 0.68 -4.19
CA ARG A 166 28.57 0.24 -3.01
C ARG A 166 27.80 0.50 -1.72
N GLU A 167 27.12 1.64 -1.62
CA GLU A 167 26.27 1.95 -0.47
C GLU A 167 25.14 0.93 -0.32
N HIS A 168 24.50 0.53 -1.42
CA HIS A 168 23.53 -0.57 -1.40
C HIS A 168 24.12 -1.84 -0.78
N ASN A 169 25.32 -2.25 -1.22
CA ASN A 169 25.97 -3.44 -0.66
C ASN A 169 26.34 -3.26 0.82
N ARG A 170 26.79 -2.07 1.23
CA ARG A 170 27.09 -1.74 2.62
C ARG A 170 25.83 -1.87 3.49
N VAL A 171 24.72 -1.28 3.06
CA VAL A 171 23.41 -1.36 3.73
C VAL A 171 22.95 -2.82 3.82
N ALA A 172 22.96 -3.55 2.70
CA ALA A 172 22.54 -4.95 2.63
C ALA A 172 23.35 -5.85 3.57
N GLN A 173 24.68 -5.69 3.63
CA GLN A 173 25.53 -6.44 4.56
C GLN A 173 25.20 -6.15 6.02
N ASN A 174 24.96 -4.89 6.37
CA ASN A 174 24.59 -4.52 7.75
C ASN A 174 23.21 -5.09 8.12
N LEU A 175 22.23 -5.00 7.23
CA LEU A 175 20.89 -5.56 7.44
C LEU A 175 20.94 -7.09 7.52
N ALA A 176 21.74 -7.77 6.71
CA ALA A 176 21.90 -9.22 6.75
C ALA A 176 22.54 -9.68 8.08
N GLN A 177 23.45 -8.88 8.65
CA GLN A 177 24.04 -9.14 9.96
C GLN A 177 23.03 -8.96 11.11
N LEU A 178 22.18 -7.94 11.02
CA LEU A 178 21.15 -7.63 12.01
C LEU A 178 19.97 -8.61 11.93
N ASN A 179 19.47 -8.89 10.73
CA ASN A 179 18.27 -9.66 10.45
C ASN A 179 18.61 -10.96 9.70
N ARG A 180 19.22 -11.92 10.38
CA ARG A 180 19.67 -13.19 9.77
C ARG A 180 18.55 -14.03 9.14
N HIS A 181 17.31 -13.77 9.53
CA HIS A 181 16.11 -14.45 9.02
C HIS A 181 15.55 -13.83 7.73
N TRP A 182 16.02 -12.64 7.33
CA TRP A 182 15.56 -12.00 6.11
C TRP A 182 16.02 -12.75 4.87
N THR A 183 15.12 -12.86 3.89
CA THR A 183 15.44 -13.43 2.58
C THR A 183 16.31 -12.48 1.76
N ASP A 184 17.01 -13.01 0.76
CA ASP A 184 17.75 -12.20 -0.23
C ASP A 184 16.87 -11.10 -0.86
N GLU A 185 15.61 -11.42 -1.17
CA GLU A 185 14.66 -10.46 -1.74
C GLU A 185 14.29 -9.34 -0.77
N THR A 186 14.03 -9.69 0.50
CA THR A 186 13.75 -8.71 1.55
C THR A 186 14.94 -7.76 1.75
N LEU A 187 16.15 -8.33 1.84
CA LEU A 187 17.39 -7.55 2.00
C LEU A 187 17.62 -6.60 0.83
N PHE A 188 17.45 -7.07 -0.40
CA PHE A 188 17.60 -6.26 -1.60
C PHE A 188 16.58 -5.10 -1.64
N LEU A 189 15.30 -5.39 -1.38
CA LEU A 189 14.24 -4.38 -1.45
C LEU A 189 14.36 -3.33 -0.35
N GLU A 190 14.66 -3.73 0.89
CA GLU A 190 14.87 -2.78 1.98
C GLU A 190 16.16 -1.96 1.79
N SER A 191 17.22 -2.57 1.25
CA SER A 191 18.45 -1.85 0.92
C SER A 191 18.23 -0.84 -0.20
N LYS A 192 17.49 -1.22 -1.25
CA LYS A 192 17.06 -0.30 -2.31
C LYS A 192 16.23 0.86 -1.75
N ARG A 193 15.29 0.56 -0.85
CA ARG A 193 14.42 1.57 -0.21
C ARG A 193 15.21 2.57 0.63
N ILE A 194 16.18 2.11 1.41
CA ILE A 194 17.06 2.98 2.20
C ILE A 194 17.89 3.88 1.27
N VAL A 195 18.57 3.32 0.27
CA VAL A 195 19.40 4.10 -0.67
C VAL A 195 18.55 5.12 -1.46
N ALA A 196 17.32 4.77 -1.84
CA ALA A 196 16.39 5.74 -2.44
C ALA A 196 16.05 6.89 -1.47
N ALA A 197 15.79 6.58 -0.20
CA ALA A 197 15.58 7.60 0.82
C ALA A 197 16.82 8.49 1.06
N GLU A 198 18.03 7.94 0.96
CA GLU A 198 19.29 8.69 1.01
C GLU A 198 19.43 9.66 -0.15
N ILE A 199 19.16 9.20 -1.38
CA ILE A 199 19.16 10.03 -2.59
C ILE A 199 18.16 11.18 -2.45
N GLN A 200 16.94 10.88 -2.00
CA GLN A 200 15.90 11.88 -1.74
C GLN A 200 16.36 12.88 -0.68
N HIS A 201 16.91 12.40 0.44
CA HIS A 201 17.36 13.25 1.52
C HIS A 201 18.51 14.18 1.08
N ILE A 202 19.57 13.64 0.48
CA ILE A 202 20.72 14.41 -0.02
C ILE A 202 20.25 15.46 -1.04
N THR A 203 19.33 15.10 -1.94
CA THR A 203 18.82 16.01 -2.96
C THR A 203 18.14 17.23 -2.33
N TYR A 204 17.24 17.03 -1.36
CA TYR A 204 16.49 18.13 -0.75
C TYR A 204 17.26 18.85 0.37
N ASN A 205 18.17 18.17 1.06
CA ASN A 205 18.92 18.69 2.20
C ASN A 205 20.21 19.42 1.80
N GLU A 206 20.88 18.98 0.73
CA GLU A 206 22.19 19.52 0.34
C GLU A 206 22.18 20.10 -1.08
N PHE A 207 21.65 19.37 -2.07
CA PHE A 207 21.73 19.80 -3.47
C PHE A 207 20.84 21.02 -3.76
N LEU A 208 19.53 20.96 -3.45
CA LEU A 208 18.60 22.07 -3.70
C LEU A 208 18.99 23.37 -2.98
N PRO A 209 19.37 23.37 -1.69
CA PRO A 209 19.82 24.59 -1.01
C PRO A 209 21.13 25.17 -1.56
N THR A 210 21.91 24.40 -2.33
CA THR A 210 23.15 24.88 -2.95
C THR A 210 22.89 25.55 -4.30
N ILE A 211 21.83 25.16 -5.02
CA ILE A 211 21.51 25.70 -6.35
C ILE A 211 20.42 26.76 -6.34
N LEU A 212 19.48 26.69 -5.40
CA LEU A 212 18.34 27.61 -5.27
C LEU A 212 18.65 28.73 -4.29
N ASP A 213 18.04 29.90 -4.47
CA ASP A 213 18.20 30.98 -3.50
C ASP A 213 17.43 30.73 -2.19
N ASN A 214 17.81 31.47 -1.15
CA ASN A 214 17.23 31.33 0.19
C ASN A 214 15.73 31.62 0.27
N VAL A 215 15.13 32.33 -0.71
CA VAL A 215 13.69 32.59 -0.72
C VAL A 215 12.95 31.37 -1.25
N VAL A 216 13.46 30.77 -2.34
CA VAL A 216 12.86 29.58 -2.95
C VAL A 216 12.91 28.37 -2.02
N ILE A 217 14.03 28.16 -1.31
CA ILE A 217 14.17 26.99 -0.41
C ILE A 217 13.25 27.06 0.82
N GLU A 218 12.77 28.25 1.18
CA GLU A 218 11.80 28.44 2.25
C GLU A 218 10.37 28.02 1.84
N ASN A 219 10.14 27.63 0.58
CA ASN A 219 8.89 27.00 0.17
C ASN A 219 8.62 25.75 1.03
N PRO A 220 7.46 25.64 1.71
CA PRO A 220 7.09 24.48 2.52
C PRO A 220 7.17 23.14 1.77
N GLY A 221 6.92 23.15 0.46
CA GLY A 221 7.01 21.98 -0.40
C GLY A 221 8.44 21.47 -0.61
N LEU A 222 9.47 22.32 -0.48
CA LEU A 222 10.88 21.92 -0.56
C LEU A 222 11.51 21.69 0.81
N LYS A 223 11.08 22.45 1.83
CA LYS A 223 11.67 22.41 3.16
C LYS A 223 11.42 21.07 3.85
N LEU A 224 12.50 20.38 4.22
CA LEU A 224 12.45 19.14 4.98
C LEU A 224 11.99 19.38 6.42
N LYS A 225 11.29 18.41 7.01
CA LYS A 225 10.90 18.50 8.42
C LYS A 225 12.05 18.01 9.30
N PRO A 226 12.41 18.73 10.38
CA PRO A 226 13.44 18.25 11.29
C PRO A 226 12.96 17.05 12.14
N ILE A 227 11.66 16.98 12.43
CA ILE A 227 11.02 15.95 13.25
C ILE A 227 9.64 15.63 12.65
N GLY A 228 9.21 14.36 12.78
CA GLY A 228 7.89 13.90 12.34
C GLY A 228 7.81 13.59 10.85
N HIS A 229 6.59 13.46 10.33
CA HIS A 229 6.30 13.01 8.97
C HIS A 229 5.79 14.14 8.06
N TYR A 230 6.01 14.00 6.76
CA TYR A 230 5.40 14.82 5.72
C TYR A 230 3.94 14.42 5.48
N THR A 231 3.08 15.40 5.21
CA THR A 231 1.61 15.24 5.27
C THR A 231 0.89 15.81 4.05
N GLU A 232 1.60 16.39 3.08
CA GLU A 232 0.96 17.03 1.92
C GLU A 232 0.98 16.15 0.67
N TYR A 233 1.36 14.87 0.80
CA TYR A 233 1.16 13.90 -0.26
C TYR A 233 -0.32 13.87 -0.67
N SER A 234 -0.57 13.90 -1.98
CA SER A 234 -1.90 13.68 -2.53
C SER A 234 -1.85 12.79 -3.76
N SER A 235 -2.66 11.73 -3.75
CA SER A 235 -2.89 10.86 -4.90
C SER A 235 -3.61 11.56 -6.07
N SER A 236 -4.15 12.78 -5.85
CA SER A 236 -4.75 13.59 -6.91
C SER A 236 -3.72 14.31 -7.79
N ASN A 237 -2.46 14.40 -7.35
CA ASN A 237 -1.42 15.08 -8.10
C ASN A 237 -0.92 14.20 -9.25
N ARG A 238 -0.84 14.76 -10.45
CA ARG A 238 -0.26 14.07 -11.62
C ARG A 238 1.26 14.01 -11.48
N ALA A 239 1.79 12.86 -11.08
CA ALA A 239 3.23 12.61 -11.06
C ALA A 239 3.81 12.71 -12.48
N GLY A 240 5.03 13.26 -12.59
CA GLY A 240 5.71 13.40 -13.87
C GLY A 240 6.84 14.42 -13.82
N VAL A 241 7.57 14.48 -14.92
CA VAL A 241 8.71 15.38 -15.08
C VAL A 241 8.40 16.41 -16.15
N PHE A 242 8.57 17.68 -15.82
CA PHE A 242 8.39 18.79 -16.73
C PHE A 242 9.47 18.76 -17.81
N ASN A 243 9.02 18.86 -19.05
CA ASN A 243 9.86 18.85 -20.24
C ASN A 243 10.88 19.99 -20.21
N GLU A 244 10.46 21.15 -19.71
CA GLU A 244 11.32 22.31 -19.47
C GLU A 244 12.48 21.99 -18.52
N VAL A 245 12.23 21.20 -17.48
CA VAL A 245 13.26 20.87 -16.49
C VAL A 245 14.23 19.84 -17.04
N ALA A 246 13.70 18.80 -17.70
CA ALA A 246 14.51 17.74 -18.28
C ALA A 246 15.40 18.23 -19.45
N MET A 247 14.88 19.11 -20.31
CA MET A 247 15.59 19.57 -21.51
C MET A 247 16.44 20.82 -21.28
N THR A 248 16.17 21.63 -20.24
CA THR A 248 16.91 22.88 -20.01
C THR A 248 17.48 23.03 -18.60
N ALA A 249 16.66 23.00 -17.55
CA ALA A 249 17.13 23.40 -16.21
C ALA A 249 18.18 22.44 -15.61
N LEU A 250 17.99 21.12 -15.74
CA LEU A 250 19.00 20.13 -15.31
C LEU A 250 20.23 20.14 -16.24
N PRO A 251 20.09 20.15 -17.59
CA PRO A 251 21.24 20.34 -18.48
C PRO A 251 22.06 21.61 -18.22
N ALA A 252 21.43 22.71 -17.79
CA ALA A 252 22.13 23.93 -17.41
C ALA A 252 23.06 23.71 -16.20
N LEU A 253 22.69 22.85 -15.24
CA LEU A 253 23.56 22.47 -14.13
C LEU A 253 24.66 21.48 -14.58
N ILE A 254 24.37 20.58 -15.53
CA ILE A 254 25.38 19.69 -16.14
C ILE A 254 26.48 20.52 -16.83
N SER A 255 26.14 21.71 -17.36
CA SER A 255 27.13 22.64 -17.92
C SER A 255 28.19 23.08 -16.90
N MET A 256 27.97 22.91 -15.60
CA MET A 256 28.94 23.27 -14.56
C MET A 256 30.07 22.24 -14.42
N ILE A 257 30.02 21.11 -15.15
CA ILE A 257 31.12 20.14 -15.23
C ILE A 257 32.23 20.71 -16.12
N PRO A 258 33.42 21.02 -15.55
CA PRO A 258 34.52 21.60 -16.31
C PRO A 258 35.21 20.54 -17.19
N GLN A 259 35.82 21.00 -18.28
CA GLN A 259 36.58 20.13 -19.17
C GLN A 259 37.78 19.48 -18.48
N SER A 260 38.35 20.13 -17.45
CA SER A 260 39.43 19.56 -16.64
C SER A 260 39.02 18.21 -16.06
N LEU A 261 37.83 18.10 -15.46
CA LEU A 261 37.32 16.85 -14.89
C LEU A 261 37.23 15.73 -15.94
N MET A 262 36.84 16.06 -17.17
CA MET A 262 36.70 15.09 -18.26
C MET A 262 38.05 14.56 -18.80
N ASN A 263 39.13 15.30 -18.58
CA ASN A 263 40.48 14.95 -19.03
C ASN A 263 41.33 14.29 -17.95
N GLU A 264 40.92 14.35 -16.69
CA GLU A 264 41.62 13.72 -15.57
C GLU A 264 41.56 12.19 -15.66
N THR A 265 42.63 11.52 -15.25
CA THR A 265 42.70 10.06 -15.15
C THR A 265 43.00 9.68 -13.72
N ALA A 266 42.26 8.74 -13.16
CA ALA A 266 42.49 8.23 -11.81
C ALA A 266 43.06 6.80 -11.86
N GLU A 267 43.99 6.48 -10.96
CA GLU A 267 44.59 5.15 -10.83
C GLU A 267 43.69 4.19 -10.01
N ASN A 268 42.89 4.74 -9.10
CA ASN A 268 41.98 3.98 -8.24
C ASN A 268 40.69 4.76 -7.94
N PHE A 269 39.72 4.08 -7.32
CA PHE A 269 38.40 4.63 -7.03
C PHE A 269 38.43 5.82 -6.05
N ALA A 270 39.34 5.81 -5.06
CA ALA A 270 39.45 6.91 -4.10
C ALA A 270 39.94 8.19 -4.74
N GLU A 271 40.88 8.09 -5.68
CA GLU A 271 41.32 9.23 -6.49
C GLU A 271 40.20 9.75 -7.40
N MET A 272 39.37 8.88 -7.99
CA MET A 272 38.19 9.33 -8.75
C MET A 272 37.24 10.18 -7.89
N VAL A 273 37.00 9.75 -6.65
CA VAL A 273 36.15 10.48 -5.70
C VAL A 273 36.83 11.79 -5.27
N ASP A 274 38.14 11.78 -4.97
CA ASP A 274 38.88 12.99 -4.56
C ASP A 274 38.90 14.06 -5.67
N ILE A 275 39.14 13.65 -6.92
CA ILE A 275 39.11 14.55 -8.08
C ILE A 275 37.71 15.18 -8.20
N LEU A 276 36.65 14.40 -8.04
CA LEU A 276 35.26 14.88 -8.14
C LEU A 276 34.91 15.93 -7.09
N ILE A 277 35.36 15.76 -5.84
CA ILE A 277 35.07 16.68 -4.72
C ILE A 277 36.02 17.88 -4.67
N ARG A 278 37.23 17.77 -5.23
CA ARG A 278 38.24 18.85 -5.21
C ARG A 278 38.10 19.77 -6.41
N THR A 279 37.64 19.25 -7.54
CA THR A 279 37.54 20.02 -8.78
C THR A 279 36.47 21.11 -8.64
N PRO A 280 36.83 22.38 -8.78
CA PRO A 280 35.88 23.49 -8.83
C PRO A 280 34.91 23.35 -10.00
N ALA A 281 33.63 23.66 -9.80
CA ALA A 281 32.70 23.74 -10.92
C ALA A 281 33.04 24.94 -11.83
N GLN A 282 32.61 24.92 -13.08
CA GLN A 282 32.55 26.14 -13.89
C GLN A 282 31.19 26.84 -13.71
N ALA A 283 31.13 28.15 -13.98
CA ALA A 283 29.88 28.88 -14.01
C ALA A 283 28.95 28.29 -15.07
N PRO A 284 27.62 28.28 -14.86
CA PRO A 284 26.68 27.82 -15.87
C PRO A 284 26.92 28.54 -17.20
N SER A 285 27.04 27.78 -18.27
CA SER A 285 27.30 28.33 -19.59
C SER A 285 26.70 27.45 -20.68
N ILE A 286 26.72 27.93 -21.92
CA ILE A 286 26.30 27.11 -23.06
C ILE A 286 27.27 25.93 -23.32
N HIS A 287 28.45 25.93 -22.70
CA HIS A 287 29.44 24.88 -22.89
C HIS A 287 29.15 23.67 -22.00
N ILE A 288 28.40 22.70 -22.53
CA ILE A 288 28.13 21.43 -21.87
C ILE A 288 29.14 20.38 -22.33
N ASN A 289 30.15 20.13 -21.49
CA ASN A 289 31.26 19.23 -21.79
C ASN A 289 30.87 17.74 -21.85
N VAL A 290 29.79 17.36 -21.19
CA VAL A 290 29.32 15.98 -21.14
C VAL A 290 28.65 15.62 -22.47
N PRO A 291 29.18 14.66 -23.25
CA PRO A 291 28.64 14.32 -24.55
C PRO A 291 27.43 13.39 -24.39
N LEU A 292 26.22 13.92 -24.57
CA LEU A 292 25.00 13.09 -24.54
C LEU A 292 24.81 12.26 -25.82
N ARG A 293 25.31 12.77 -26.95
CA ARG A 293 25.34 12.05 -28.23
C ARG A 293 26.64 12.36 -28.95
N LYS A 294 27.40 11.32 -29.30
CA LYS A 294 28.77 11.41 -29.84
C LYS A 294 28.94 12.37 -31.02
N GLU A 295 27.91 12.52 -31.86
CA GLU A 295 27.96 13.35 -33.07
C GLU A 295 27.35 14.74 -32.90
N TRP A 296 26.97 15.13 -31.68
CA TRP A 296 26.31 16.41 -31.39
C TRP A 296 27.07 17.17 -30.32
N ASP A 297 27.14 18.50 -30.47
CA ASP A 297 27.37 19.38 -29.34
C ASP A 297 26.14 19.31 -28.42
N THR A 298 26.34 19.13 -27.12
CA THR A 298 25.25 18.83 -26.19
C THR A 298 24.28 20.00 -26.05
N ALA A 299 24.76 21.24 -26.02
CA ALA A 299 23.88 22.40 -25.96
C ALA A 299 23.08 22.60 -27.26
N THR A 300 23.75 22.42 -28.42
CA THR A 300 23.07 22.37 -29.73
C THR A 300 21.97 21.31 -29.75
N LEU A 301 22.27 20.10 -29.27
CA LEU A 301 21.30 19.01 -29.20
C LEU A 301 20.12 19.37 -28.30
N MET A 302 20.36 19.91 -27.11
CA MET A 302 19.30 20.25 -26.15
C MET A 302 18.39 21.37 -26.67
N MET A 303 18.94 22.39 -27.32
CA MET A 303 18.12 23.42 -27.98
C MET A 303 17.31 22.82 -29.13
N HIS A 304 17.91 21.94 -29.93
CA HIS A 304 17.24 21.28 -31.05
C HIS A 304 16.10 20.35 -30.58
N MET A 305 16.34 19.57 -29.53
CA MET A 305 15.33 18.75 -28.85
C MET A 305 14.23 19.61 -28.24
N SER A 306 14.57 20.73 -27.59
CA SER A 306 13.60 21.66 -27.02
C SER A 306 12.61 22.18 -28.09
N ARG A 307 13.11 22.46 -29.30
CA ARG A 307 12.26 22.88 -30.44
C ARG A 307 11.41 21.73 -30.98
N ASP A 308 11.94 20.51 -31.06
CA ASP A 308 11.18 19.31 -31.42
C ASP A 308 10.03 19.05 -30.42
N HIS A 309 10.34 19.20 -29.15
CA HIS A 309 9.43 19.01 -28.02
C HIS A 309 8.38 20.13 -27.88
N GLY A 310 8.52 21.22 -28.63
CA GLY A 310 7.58 22.34 -28.61
C GLY A 310 7.65 23.18 -27.34
N LEU A 311 8.82 23.26 -26.68
CA LEU A 311 9.01 24.17 -25.53
C LEU A 311 8.83 25.63 -25.98
N ALA A 312 8.18 26.45 -25.17
CA ALA A 312 8.04 27.86 -25.48
C ALA A 312 9.37 28.64 -25.42
N GLY A 313 9.36 29.86 -25.94
CA GLY A 313 10.51 30.76 -25.80
C GLY A 313 10.76 31.15 -24.33
N TYR A 314 12.02 31.42 -24.01
CA TYR A 314 12.52 31.81 -22.69
C TYR A 314 11.64 32.85 -21.98
N VAL A 315 11.25 33.89 -22.72
CA VAL A 315 10.48 35.03 -22.21
C VAL A 315 9.16 34.61 -21.55
N MET A 316 8.48 33.57 -22.08
CA MET A 316 7.22 33.10 -21.50
C MET A 316 7.43 32.59 -20.08
N TYR A 317 8.47 31.78 -19.88
CA TYR A 317 8.81 31.21 -18.58
C TYR A 317 9.34 32.28 -17.63
N ALA A 318 10.20 33.18 -18.10
CA ALA A 318 10.69 34.30 -17.31
C ALA A 318 9.55 35.21 -16.81
N GLN A 319 8.59 35.56 -17.67
CA GLN A 319 7.40 36.31 -17.27
C GLN A 319 6.57 35.57 -16.21
N SER A 320 6.34 34.27 -16.41
CA SER A 320 5.58 33.44 -15.47
C SER A 320 6.28 33.30 -14.12
N CYS A 321 7.61 33.16 -14.10
CA CYS A 321 8.39 32.98 -12.88
C CYS A 321 8.61 34.29 -12.11
N HIS A 322 8.69 35.42 -12.81
CA HIS A 322 8.81 36.74 -12.19
C HIS A 322 7.44 37.40 -11.86
N ASN A 323 6.31 36.74 -12.16
CA ASN A 323 4.96 37.31 -12.07
C ASN A 323 4.81 38.66 -12.82
N ILE A 324 5.45 38.79 -13.99
CA ILE A 324 5.42 40.01 -14.81
C ILE A 324 4.39 39.82 -15.94
N THR A 325 3.33 40.64 -15.93
CA THR A 325 2.32 40.66 -17.00
C THR A 325 2.51 41.85 -17.93
N ASN A 326 2.68 41.60 -19.23
CA ASN A 326 2.95 42.65 -20.21
C ASN A 326 1.72 43.32 -20.84
N ASN A 327 0.50 43.07 -20.34
CA ASN A 327 -0.74 43.69 -20.83
C ASN A 327 -0.86 43.73 -22.38
N GLY A 328 -0.34 42.71 -23.07
CA GLY A 328 -0.36 42.61 -24.53
C GLY A 328 0.67 43.44 -25.31
N LYS A 329 1.63 44.11 -24.64
CA LYS A 329 2.74 44.79 -25.32
C LYS A 329 3.83 43.80 -25.75
N LYS A 330 4.29 43.91 -26.99
CA LYS A 330 5.49 43.20 -27.50
C LYS A 330 6.73 43.65 -26.72
N LEU A 331 7.59 42.70 -26.36
CA LEU A 331 8.84 43.00 -25.67
C LEU A 331 9.88 43.54 -26.64
N LYS A 332 10.78 44.37 -26.10
CA LYS A 332 12.01 44.77 -26.76
C LYS A 332 13.19 44.08 -26.11
N PHE A 333 14.31 43.99 -26.83
CA PHE A 333 15.54 43.40 -26.29
C PHE A 333 16.02 44.11 -25.04
N GLU A 334 15.82 45.43 -24.91
CA GLU A 334 16.20 46.19 -23.71
C GLU A 334 15.42 45.76 -22.46
N ASP A 335 14.20 45.23 -22.63
CA ASP A 335 13.37 44.77 -21.53
C ASP A 335 13.93 43.50 -20.88
N LEU A 336 14.82 42.76 -21.58
CA LEU A 336 15.48 41.57 -21.02
C LEU A 336 16.36 41.87 -19.80
N TYR A 337 16.78 43.13 -19.63
CA TYR A 337 17.53 43.55 -18.45
C TYR A 337 16.74 43.33 -17.15
N GLN A 338 15.40 43.39 -17.20
CA GLN A 338 14.54 43.17 -16.04
C GLN A 338 14.55 41.72 -15.54
N PHE A 339 14.95 40.77 -16.41
CA PHE A 339 15.10 39.35 -16.08
C PHE A 339 16.55 38.99 -15.66
N GLY A 340 17.41 39.99 -15.48
CA GLY A 340 18.78 39.79 -15.02
C GLY A 340 19.81 39.47 -16.11
N ILE A 341 19.47 39.66 -17.38
CA ILE A 341 20.41 39.50 -18.51
C ILE A 341 21.26 40.77 -18.66
N SER A 342 22.58 40.61 -18.77
CA SER A 342 23.53 41.73 -18.90
C SER A 342 23.40 42.46 -20.25
N ARG A 343 23.75 43.75 -20.31
CA ARG A 343 23.67 44.54 -21.57
C ARG A 343 24.49 43.92 -22.71
N ASN A 344 25.65 43.36 -22.42
CA ASN A 344 26.48 42.66 -23.40
C ASN A 344 25.76 41.42 -23.97
N ASN A 345 25.14 40.63 -23.10
CA ASN A 345 24.38 39.45 -23.51
C ASN A 345 23.10 39.83 -24.29
N ILE A 346 22.48 40.98 -23.98
CA ILE A 346 21.34 41.51 -24.74
C ILE A 346 21.75 41.87 -26.18
N GLU A 347 22.93 42.47 -26.37
CA GLU A 347 23.45 42.80 -27.70
C GLU A 347 23.70 41.53 -28.52
N ILE A 348 24.33 40.52 -27.93
CA ILE A 348 24.54 39.20 -28.57
C ILE A 348 23.19 38.55 -28.95
N MET A 349 22.22 38.57 -28.04
CA MET A 349 20.88 38.02 -28.32
C MET A 349 20.18 38.77 -29.46
N ARG A 350 20.40 40.09 -29.60
CA ARG A 350 19.86 40.91 -30.71
C ARG A 350 20.50 40.57 -32.06
N GLU A 351 21.75 40.11 -32.06
CA GLU A 351 22.42 39.63 -33.28
C GLU A 351 21.92 38.24 -33.71
N LEU A 352 21.60 37.38 -32.74
CA LEU A 352 21.16 36.00 -32.98
C LEU A 352 19.67 35.86 -33.29
N TYR A 353 18.81 36.55 -32.54
CA TYR A 353 17.36 36.43 -32.65
C TYR A 353 16.75 37.71 -33.22
N SER A 354 15.73 37.59 -34.06
CA SER A 354 15.04 38.77 -34.59
C SER A 354 14.07 39.39 -33.57
N THR A 355 13.51 38.58 -32.66
CA THR A 355 12.61 39.03 -31.58
C THR A 355 12.96 38.38 -30.24
N PRO A 356 12.74 39.05 -29.10
CA PRO A 356 13.00 38.47 -27.77
C PRO A 356 12.18 37.21 -27.47
N GLU A 357 10.96 37.12 -27.99
CA GLU A 357 10.07 35.98 -27.77
C GLU A 357 10.56 34.68 -28.42
N ASP A 358 11.48 34.76 -29.38
CA ASP A 358 12.02 33.61 -30.09
C ASP A 358 13.19 32.92 -29.36
N ILE A 359 13.77 33.59 -28.36
CA ILE A 359 14.92 33.10 -27.59
C ILE A 359 14.62 31.71 -27.00
N ASP A 360 15.45 30.72 -27.30
CA ASP A 360 15.31 29.37 -26.71
C ASP A 360 15.50 29.41 -25.19
N LEU A 361 14.69 28.62 -24.45
CA LEU A 361 14.71 28.59 -22.98
C LEU A 361 16.11 28.32 -22.40
N LEU A 362 16.84 27.35 -22.96
CA LEU A 362 18.21 27.03 -22.51
C LEU A 362 19.15 28.24 -22.67
N ALA A 363 19.13 28.88 -23.84
CA ALA A 363 20.00 30.01 -24.14
C ALA A 363 19.68 31.24 -23.26
N GLY A 364 18.40 31.57 -23.09
CA GLY A 364 17.99 32.69 -22.24
C GLY A 364 18.28 32.46 -20.77
N GLY A 365 17.92 31.28 -20.24
CA GLY A 365 18.09 30.96 -18.81
C GLY A 365 19.54 30.86 -18.36
N LEU A 366 20.46 30.43 -19.23
CA LEU A 366 21.91 30.41 -18.92
C LEU A 366 22.54 31.81 -18.85
N LEU A 367 21.95 32.81 -19.50
CA LEU A 367 22.45 34.19 -19.50
C LEU A 367 21.87 35.06 -18.38
N GLU A 368 20.93 34.52 -17.59
CA GLU A 368 20.44 35.19 -16.39
C GLU A 368 21.52 35.24 -15.32
N LYS A 369 21.63 36.40 -14.65
CA LYS A 369 22.47 36.51 -13.47
C LYS A 369 21.84 35.74 -12.30
N PRO A 370 22.56 34.79 -11.66
CA PRO A 370 22.07 34.12 -10.46
C PRO A 370 21.78 35.09 -9.30
N ASN A 371 20.76 34.78 -8.51
CA ASN A 371 20.47 35.48 -7.26
C ASN A 371 21.60 35.23 -6.24
N PRO A 372 21.85 36.14 -5.28
CA PRO A 372 22.81 35.89 -4.21
C PRO A 372 22.52 34.59 -3.46
N GLY A 373 23.48 33.66 -3.48
CA GLY A 373 23.35 32.33 -2.87
C GLY A 373 22.81 31.23 -3.78
N ALA A 374 22.36 31.54 -5.00
CA ALA A 374 21.97 30.56 -6.00
C ALA A 374 23.09 30.28 -7.02
N ALA A 375 23.13 29.07 -7.57
CA ALA A 375 24.06 28.70 -8.62
C ALA A 375 23.55 29.08 -10.03
N ILE A 376 22.23 29.26 -10.18
CA ILE A 376 21.54 29.45 -11.46
C ILE A 376 20.59 30.66 -11.42
N GLY A 377 20.16 31.10 -12.61
CA GLY A 377 19.24 32.20 -12.79
C GLY A 377 17.83 31.96 -12.19
N PRO A 378 17.10 33.04 -11.86
CA PRO A 378 15.75 32.96 -11.27
C PRO A 378 14.75 32.09 -12.05
N THR A 379 14.80 32.08 -13.38
CA THR A 379 13.86 31.28 -14.19
C THR A 379 14.10 29.79 -13.98
N PHE A 380 15.36 29.32 -14.04
CA PHE A 380 15.66 27.92 -13.77
C PHE A 380 15.41 27.54 -12.31
N SER A 381 15.68 28.43 -11.35
CA SER A 381 15.33 28.21 -9.94
C SER A 381 13.83 27.95 -9.75
N CYS A 382 12.98 28.77 -10.39
CA CYS A 382 11.52 28.61 -10.39
C CYS A 382 11.05 27.30 -11.04
N LEU A 383 11.66 26.90 -12.17
CA LEU A 383 11.29 25.64 -12.84
C LEU A 383 11.68 24.42 -11.99
N LEU A 384 12.86 24.42 -11.38
CA LEU A 384 13.30 23.36 -10.48
C LEU A 384 12.42 23.31 -9.21
N GLU A 385 12.08 24.46 -8.62
CA GLU A 385 11.14 24.53 -7.50
C GLU A 385 9.84 23.81 -7.82
N LYS A 386 9.21 24.15 -8.96
CA LYS A 386 7.97 23.50 -9.40
C LYS A 386 8.12 22.00 -9.56
N GLN A 387 9.24 21.54 -10.13
CA GLN A 387 9.49 20.11 -10.31
C GLN A 387 9.65 19.37 -8.98
N PHE A 388 10.50 19.84 -8.08
CA PHE A 388 10.77 19.13 -6.83
C PHE A 388 9.59 19.23 -5.84
N VAL A 389 8.84 20.32 -5.82
CA VAL A 389 7.57 20.37 -5.07
C VAL A 389 6.59 19.30 -5.58
N LEU A 390 6.45 19.18 -6.91
CA LEU A 390 5.57 18.17 -7.51
C LEU A 390 6.03 16.74 -7.18
N LEU A 391 7.33 16.45 -7.28
CA LEU A 391 7.88 15.13 -6.96
C LEU A 391 7.55 14.73 -5.53
N ARG A 392 7.80 15.62 -4.56
CA ARG A 392 7.52 15.34 -3.14
C ARG A 392 6.03 15.14 -2.86
N GLN A 393 5.16 15.95 -3.48
CA GLN A 393 3.71 15.89 -3.24
C GLN A 393 3.00 14.75 -3.97
N SER A 394 3.62 14.14 -4.97
CA SER A 394 3.04 13.06 -5.79
C SER A 394 3.68 11.69 -5.54
N ASP A 395 4.84 11.63 -4.90
CA ASP A 395 5.49 10.36 -4.55
C ASP A 395 4.92 9.76 -3.26
N ARG A 396 4.22 8.62 -3.41
CA ARG A 396 3.70 7.84 -2.27
C ARG A 396 4.83 7.30 -1.38
N PHE A 397 5.98 7.02 -1.98
CA PHE A 397 7.17 6.48 -1.32
C PHE A 397 8.17 7.55 -0.89
N TRP A 398 7.80 8.84 -0.94
CA TRP A 398 8.60 9.91 -0.35
C TRP A 398 8.96 9.56 1.10
N TYR A 399 10.26 9.57 1.41
CA TYR A 399 10.76 8.92 2.63
C TYR A 399 10.16 9.45 3.93
N GLU A 400 9.73 10.72 3.99
CA GLU A 400 9.11 11.32 5.19
C GLU A 400 7.60 11.04 5.30
N ASN A 401 6.93 10.42 4.33
CA ASN A 401 5.48 10.20 4.38
C ASN A 401 5.05 9.31 5.56
N ASP A 402 3.85 9.56 6.10
CA ASP A 402 3.18 8.68 7.07
C ASP A 402 2.06 7.86 6.40
N LEU A 403 2.45 6.98 5.47
CA LEU A 403 1.54 6.13 4.72
C LEU A 403 1.91 4.65 4.89
N PRO A 404 1.49 3.99 5.99
CA PRO A 404 1.72 2.57 6.19
C PRO A 404 1.15 1.72 5.04
N PRO A 405 1.83 0.64 4.61
CA PRO A 405 3.08 0.09 5.15
C PRO A 405 4.37 0.73 4.58
N SER A 406 4.26 1.78 3.76
CA SER A 406 5.41 2.38 3.06
C SER A 406 6.16 3.44 3.87
N SER A 407 5.61 3.87 5.02
CA SER A 407 6.27 4.82 5.92
C SER A 407 7.50 4.21 6.60
N LEU A 408 8.55 5.02 6.74
CA LEU A 408 9.65 4.73 7.67
C LEU A 408 9.21 5.11 9.09
N THR A 409 9.67 4.38 10.11
CA THR A 409 9.36 4.73 11.50
C THR A 409 10.05 6.05 11.88
N SER A 410 9.59 6.69 12.96
CA SER A 410 10.23 7.93 13.46
C SER A 410 11.71 7.72 13.83
N GLU A 411 12.09 6.52 14.29
CA GLU A 411 13.48 6.16 14.59
C GLU A 411 14.30 5.99 13.31
N GLN A 412 13.75 5.28 12.31
CA GLN A 412 14.37 5.12 11.00
C GLN A 412 14.58 6.49 10.31
N LEU A 413 13.58 7.38 10.35
CA LEU A 413 13.70 8.75 9.84
C LEU A 413 14.80 9.56 10.52
N THR A 414 15.00 9.34 11.82
CA THR A 414 16.06 10.03 12.57
C THR A 414 17.44 9.62 12.08
N GLU A 415 17.62 8.37 11.66
CA GLU A 415 18.88 7.90 11.06
C GLU A 415 19.05 8.41 9.62
N ILE A 416 18.01 8.37 8.78
CA ILE A 416 18.09 8.91 7.42
C ILE A 416 18.46 10.40 7.41
N ARG A 417 17.91 11.18 8.35
CA ARG A 417 18.19 12.64 8.47
C ARG A 417 19.64 12.98 8.86
N LYS A 418 20.46 12.02 9.26
CA LYS A 418 21.88 12.23 9.55
C LYS A 418 22.76 12.12 8.31
N ILE A 419 22.22 11.57 7.24
CA ILE A 419 23.00 11.16 6.07
C ILE A 419 23.44 12.39 5.30
N THR A 420 24.70 12.37 4.90
CA THR A 420 25.30 13.41 4.06
C THR A 420 25.99 12.77 2.87
N LEU A 421 26.08 13.49 1.75
CA LEU A 421 26.80 12.99 0.57
C LEU A 421 28.28 12.73 0.89
N ALA A 422 28.88 13.58 1.71
CA ALA A 422 30.26 13.40 2.17
C ALA A 422 30.43 12.11 2.99
N GLY A 423 29.51 11.84 3.92
CA GLY A 423 29.49 10.60 4.70
C GLY A 423 29.28 9.35 3.84
N LEU A 424 28.38 9.41 2.85
CA LEU A 424 28.14 8.33 1.90
C LEU A 424 29.41 8.05 1.07
N LEU A 425 30.08 9.07 0.53
CA LEU A 425 31.31 8.90 -0.24
C LEU A 425 32.44 8.31 0.62
N CYS A 426 32.61 8.78 1.86
CA CYS A 426 33.56 8.22 2.82
C CYS A 426 33.30 6.75 3.14
N ALA A 427 32.04 6.38 3.40
CA ALA A 427 31.69 5.03 3.83
C ALA A 427 31.90 3.96 2.74
N ASN A 428 32.05 4.38 1.48
CA ASN A 428 32.15 3.49 0.32
C ASN A 428 33.50 3.56 -0.43
N THR A 429 34.46 4.27 0.16
CA THR A 429 35.77 4.55 -0.44
C THR A 429 36.88 4.29 0.57
N ASP A 430 37.46 3.08 0.54
CA ASP A 430 38.39 2.59 1.57
C ASP A 430 39.66 3.45 1.73
N ASP A 431 40.21 3.99 0.64
CA ASP A 431 41.46 4.77 0.62
C ASP A 431 41.24 6.30 0.72
N LEU A 432 40.03 6.76 1.04
CA LEU A 432 39.72 8.19 1.22
C LEU A 432 39.84 8.61 2.68
N ASP A 433 40.90 9.36 3.03
CA ASP A 433 41.16 9.75 4.42
C ASP A 433 40.26 10.90 4.94
N LYS A 434 40.04 11.90 4.09
CA LYS A 434 39.38 13.17 4.48
C LYS A 434 38.55 13.77 3.34
N ILE A 435 37.38 14.29 3.70
CA ILE A 435 36.45 15.01 2.80
C ILE A 435 35.80 16.17 3.56
N GLN A 436 35.42 17.22 2.83
CA GLN A 436 34.69 18.36 3.38
C GLN A 436 33.24 17.96 3.76
N PRO A 437 32.66 18.52 4.85
CA PRO A 437 31.27 18.24 5.26
C PRO A 437 30.22 18.51 4.18
N LYS A 438 30.33 19.62 3.44
CA LYS A 438 29.43 19.96 2.34
C LYS A 438 30.11 19.64 1.02
N ALA A 439 29.82 18.46 0.46
CA ALA A 439 30.51 17.94 -0.72
C ALA A 439 30.28 18.79 -1.99
N PHE A 440 29.12 19.45 -2.10
CA PHE A 440 28.80 20.36 -3.22
C PHE A 440 29.49 21.73 -3.12
N VAL A 441 30.00 22.10 -1.95
CA VAL A 441 30.62 23.40 -1.70
C VAL A 441 32.13 23.24 -1.70
N GLN A 442 32.85 24.22 -2.24
CA GLN A 442 34.32 24.20 -2.22
C GLN A 442 34.86 24.17 -0.79
N GLU A 443 36.04 23.61 -0.66
CA GLU A 443 36.76 23.56 0.61
C GLU A 443 37.12 24.98 1.06
N ASP A 444 36.83 25.28 2.33
CA ASP A 444 37.22 26.52 2.99
C ASP A 444 37.89 26.18 4.33
N ILE A 445 38.95 26.91 4.68
CA ILE A 445 39.76 26.64 5.87
C ILE A 445 38.99 26.81 7.20
N TYR A 446 37.80 27.43 7.19
CA TYR A 446 37.01 27.69 8.39
C TYR A 446 35.69 26.91 8.41
N LEU A 447 34.85 27.07 7.38
CA LEU A 447 33.45 26.62 7.40
C LEU A 447 33.21 25.28 6.68
N ASN A 448 34.15 24.83 5.84
CA ASN A 448 34.01 23.60 5.05
C ASN A 448 35.36 22.88 4.87
N ALA A 449 36.19 22.87 5.92
CA ALA A 449 37.50 22.24 5.87
C ALA A 449 37.36 20.72 5.82
N ARG A 450 38.27 20.04 5.13
CA ARG A 450 38.30 18.58 5.11
C ARG A 450 38.50 18.00 6.51
N ILE A 451 37.56 17.17 6.94
CA ILE A 451 37.62 16.42 8.20
C ILE A 451 37.83 14.94 7.92
N SER A 452 38.27 14.18 8.92
CA SER A 452 38.49 12.74 8.75
C SER A 452 37.17 12.02 8.46
N CYS A 453 37.19 11.01 7.59
CA CYS A 453 36.01 10.21 7.26
C CYS A 453 35.31 9.62 8.50
N ASN A 454 36.05 9.32 9.58
CA ASN A 454 35.49 8.84 10.86
C ASN A 454 34.63 9.86 11.61
N GLN A 455 34.72 11.14 11.24
CA GLN A 455 33.95 12.22 11.87
C GLN A 455 32.65 12.51 11.13
N HIS A 456 32.45 11.93 9.95
CA HIS A 456 31.20 12.07 9.20
C HIS A 456 30.12 11.15 9.78
N PRO A 457 28.87 11.61 9.85
CA PRO A 457 27.77 10.80 10.35
C PRO A 457 27.50 9.64 9.40
N THR A 458 27.35 8.44 9.96
CA THR A 458 26.84 7.26 9.27
C THR A 458 25.55 6.80 9.95
N PRO A 459 24.55 6.33 9.18
CA PRO A 459 23.29 5.89 9.76
C PRO A 459 23.51 4.61 10.57
N LEU A 460 22.90 4.54 11.75
CA LEU A 460 22.82 3.30 12.50
C LEU A 460 21.64 2.47 11.98
N PHE A 461 21.88 1.23 11.58
CA PHE A 461 20.80 0.36 11.10
C PHE A 461 20.03 -0.36 12.21
N THR A 462 20.31 -0.06 13.48
CA THR A 462 19.61 -0.65 14.63
C THR A 462 18.09 -0.43 14.60
N PRO A 463 17.51 0.68 14.10
CA PRO A 463 16.05 0.81 13.96
C PRO A 463 15.43 -0.08 12.87
N TRP A 464 16.24 -0.69 12.01
CA TRP A 464 15.82 -1.74 11.06
C TRP A 464 16.04 -3.15 11.62
N LEU A 465 16.54 -3.28 12.86
CA LEU A 465 16.56 -4.55 13.54
C LEU A 465 15.11 -4.95 13.80
N GLU A 466 14.63 -5.93 13.04
CA GLU A 466 13.46 -6.66 13.42
C GLU A 466 13.90 -7.59 14.55
N MET A 467 13.30 -7.39 15.73
CA MET A 467 13.48 -8.35 16.79
C MET A 467 13.06 -9.70 16.24
N ASP A 468 14.05 -10.57 16.05
CA ASP A 468 13.84 -11.96 15.74
C ASP A 468 13.21 -12.61 16.98
N HIS A 469 11.91 -12.38 17.13
CA HIS A 469 11.08 -12.90 18.20
C HIS A 469 11.06 -14.44 18.20
N MET A 470 11.61 -15.07 17.16
CA MET A 470 11.79 -16.50 17.05
C MET A 470 13.09 -17.02 17.67
N THR A 471 14.16 -16.22 17.80
CA THR A 471 15.44 -16.68 18.40
C THR A 471 15.41 -16.89 19.92
N ASP A 472 14.39 -16.36 20.62
CA ASP A 472 14.19 -16.55 22.06
C ASP A 472 13.34 -17.80 22.39
N VAL A 473 12.68 -18.41 21.39
CA VAL A 473 11.87 -19.63 21.54
C VAL A 473 12.71 -20.84 21.10
N SER A 474 13.42 -21.46 22.05
CA SER A 474 14.16 -22.69 21.78
C SER A 474 13.22 -23.87 21.50
N GLU A 475 13.66 -24.84 20.71
CA GLU A 475 12.89 -26.07 20.44
C GLU A 475 12.45 -26.78 21.74
N ASP A 476 13.32 -26.82 22.75
CA ASP A 476 12.99 -27.34 24.09
C ASP A 476 11.84 -26.58 24.78
N MET A 477 11.77 -25.26 24.57
CA MET A 477 10.74 -24.40 25.18
C MET A 477 9.40 -24.58 24.45
N LEU A 478 9.44 -24.79 23.14
CA LEU A 478 8.29 -25.15 22.34
C LEU A 478 7.70 -26.51 22.79
N MET A 479 8.55 -27.50 23.05
CA MET A 479 8.12 -28.81 23.57
C MET A 479 7.55 -28.75 24.97
N ASP A 480 8.19 -28.03 25.89
CA ASP A 480 7.66 -27.86 27.23
C ASP A 480 6.30 -27.14 27.21
N ALA A 481 6.17 -26.09 26.39
CA ALA A 481 4.91 -25.36 26.22
C ALA A 481 3.80 -26.23 25.62
N LEU A 482 4.10 -27.05 24.59
CA LEU A 482 3.12 -27.94 23.99
C LEU A 482 2.69 -29.07 24.94
N LEU A 483 3.63 -29.69 25.66
CA LEU A 483 3.32 -30.73 26.66
C LEU A 483 2.44 -30.18 27.79
N LYS A 484 2.74 -28.97 28.27
CA LYS A 484 1.91 -28.32 29.29
C LYS A 484 0.53 -27.93 28.73
N ALA A 485 0.47 -27.44 27.50
CA ALA A 485 -0.79 -27.13 26.84
C ALA A 485 -1.69 -28.38 26.69
N GLU A 486 -1.13 -29.53 26.32
CA GLU A 486 -1.88 -30.80 26.27
C GLU A 486 -2.48 -31.18 27.64
N GLN A 487 -1.69 -31.02 28.72
CA GLN A 487 -2.17 -31.25 30.08
C GLN A 487 -3.29 -30.29 30.46
N GLU A 488 -3.19 -29.01 30.11
CA GLU A 488 -4.23 -28.00 30.37
C GLU A 488 -5.52 -28.30 29.58
N VAL A 489 -5.43 -28.74 28.33
CA VAL A 489 -6.59 -29.20 27.54
C VAL A 489 -7.28 -30.40 28.21
N LEU A 490 -6.51 -31.39 28.68
CA LEU A 490 -7.06 -32.55 29.40
C LEU A 490 -7.72 -32.14 30.72
N GLN A 491 -7.10 -31.21 31.46
CA GLN A 491 -7.65 -30.67 32.69
C GLN A 491 -8.95 -29.90 32.45
N ARG A 492 -9.02 -29.12 31.36
CA ARG A 492 -10.24 -28.43 30.93
C ARG A 492 -11.39 -29.41 30.67
N ARG A 493 -11.13 -30.48 29.89
CA ARG A 493 -12.13 -31.53 29.62
C ARG A 493 -12.62 -32.23 30.90
N LYS A 494 -11.71 -32.52 31.83
CA LYS A 494 -12.06 -33.13 33.12
C LYS A 494 -12.96 -32.21 33.95
N MET A 495 -12.63 -30.91 34.01
CA MET A 495 -13.46 -29.91 34.69
C MET A 495 -14.86 -29.83 34.07
N GLU A 496 -14.96 -29.75 32.75
CA GLU A 496 -16.26 -29.70 32.05
C GLU A 496 -17.13 -30.90 32.38
N TYR A 497 -16.54 -32.10 32.43
CA TYR A 497 -17.23 -33.32 32.84
C TYR A 497 -17.71 -33.27 34.29
N GLU A 498 -16.86 -32.85 35.23
CA GLU A 498 -17.20 -32.76 36.66
C GLU A 498 -18.33 -31.76 36.92
N VAL A 499 -18.26 -30.58 36.28
CA VAL A 499 -19.31 -29.55 36.38
C VAL A 499 -20.61 -30.05 35.80
N TRP A 500 -20.56 -30.67 34.61
CA TRP A 500 -21.75 -31.23 33.97
C TRP A 500 -22.38 -32.35 34.80
N ASN A 501 -21.58 -33.25 35.37
CA ASN A 501 -22.09 -34.33 36.22
C ASN A 501 -22.74 -33.81 37.52
N LYS A 502 -22.24 -32.67 38.05
CA LYS A 502 -22.74 -32.08 39.31
C LYS A 502 -23.97 -31.18 39.11
N TYR A 503 -23.97 -30.35 38.07
CA TYR A 503 -24.96 -29.28 37.88
C TYR A 503 -25.80 -29.42 36.60
N GLY A 504 -25.40 -30.29 35.68
CA GLY A 504 -26.04 -30.44 34.37
C GLY A 504 -25.87 -29.21 33.47
N GLY A 505 -26.66 -29.18 32.39
CA GLY A 505 -26.82 -28.01 31.53
C GLY A 505 -28.10 -27.24 31.85
N VAL A 506 -28.17 -26.00 31.39
CA VAL A 506 -29.42 -25.21 31.45
C VAL A 506 -30.47 -25.85 30.55
N ASP A 507 -31.75 -25.82 30.97
CA ASP A 507 -32.89 -26.21 30.15
C ASP A 507 -32.87 -25.45 28.80
N PRO A 508 -32.81 -26.15 27.64
CA PRO A 508 -32.82 -25.54 26.32
C PRO A 508 -34.03 -24.62 26.06
N LYS A 509 -35.18 -24.86 26.71
CA LYS A 509 -36.40 -24.05 26.55
C LYS A 509 -36.46 -22.85 27.50
N SER A 510 -35.52 -22.73 28.44
CA SER A 510 -35.38 -21.55 29.28
C SER A 510 -34.92 -20.33 28.46
N PRO A 511 -35.11 -19.09 28.96
CA PRO A 511 -34.61 -17.89 28.27
C PRO A 511 -33.11 -17.96 27.96
N THR A 512 -32.29 -18.47 28.88
CA THR A 512 -30.85 -18.64 28.68
C THR A 512 -30.54 -19.72 27.64
N GLY A 513 -31.29 -20.83 27.66
CA GLY A 513 -31.15 -21.91 26.68
C GLY A 513 -31.47 -21.47 25.26
N THR A 514 -32.57 -20.74 25.07
CA THR A 514 -32.98 -20.18 23.78
C THR A 514 -32.01 -19.08 23.28
N ALA A 515 -31.48 -18.24 24.17
CA ALA A 515 -30.46 -17.28 23.76
C ALA A 515 -29.19 -17.99 23.25
N ALA A 516 -28.75 -19.04 23.95
CA ALA A 516 -27.59 -19.83 23.56
C ALA A 516 -27.79 -20.69 22.30
N SER A 517 -29.02 -20.94 21.86
CA SER A 517 -29.29 -21.67 20.61
C SER A 517 -29.04 -20.83 19.36
N PHE A 518 -29.18 -19.50 19.43
CA PHE A 518 -28.88 -18.61 18.29
C PHE A 518 -27.38 -18.49 17.99
N SER A 519 -26.51 -18.92 18.90
CA SER A 519 -25.05 -18.99 18.70
C SER A 519 -24.52 -20.43 18.82
N LYS A 520 -25.35 -21.42 18.45
CA LYS A 520 -25.05 -22.84 18.59
C LYS A 520 -23.87 -23.23 17.69
N ALA A 521 -22.86 -23.84 18.30
CA ALA A 521 -21.75 -24.45 17.60
C ALA A 521 -22.19 -25.71 16.84
N ASN A 522 -21.76 -25.86 15.60
CA ASN A 522 -21.85 -27.15 14.90
C ASN A 522 -20.69 -28.08 15.35
N LYS A 523 -20.80 -29.38 15.05
CA LYS A 523 -19.82 -30.38 15.51
C LYS A 523 -18.41 -30.10 15.01
N GLN A 524 -18.27 -29.59 13.79
CA GLN A 524 -16.97 -29.30 13.18
C GLN A 524 -16.32 -28.07 13.85
N ALA A 525 -17.08 -27.04 14.18
CA ALA A 525 -16.59 -25.88 14.92
C ALA A 525 -16.10 -26.25 16.33
N LEU A 526 -16.78 -27.18 17.01
CA LEU A 526 -16.32 -27.72 18.29
C LEU A 526 -15.01 -28.51 18.16
N LYS A 527 -14.86 -29.30 17.08
CA LYS A 527 -13.59 -29.99 16.79
C LYS A 527 -12.45 -29.00 16.54
N LEU A 528 -12.69 -27.98 15.70
CA LEU A 528 -11.72 -26.92 15.43
C LEU A 528 -11.32 -26.16 16.69
N ALA A 529 -12.29 -25.84 17.55
CA ALA A 529 -12.02 -25.17 18.82
C ALA A 529 -11.19 -26.03 19.78
N ASN A 530 -11.44 -27.35 19.84
CA ASN A 530 -10.66 -28.26 20.66
C ASN A 530 -9.18 -28.30 20.23
N SER A 531 -8.88 -28.27 18.93
CA SER A 531 -7.51 -28.12 18.45
C SER A 531 -6.96 -26.71 18.70
N SER A 532 -7.79 -25.68 18.57
CA SER A 532 -7.38 -24.29 18.75
C SER A 532 -6.94 -23.97 20.19
N LEU A 533 -7.58 -24.59 21.19
CA LEU A 533 -7.21 -24.45 22.60
C LEU A 533 -5.76 -24.86 22.89
N LEU A 534 -5.22 -25.86 22.17
CA LEU A 534 -3.83 -26.26 22.30
C LEU A 534 -2.90 -25.10 21.95
N PHE A 535 -3.14 -24.44 20.81
CA PHE A 535 -2.35 -23.28 20.38
C PHE A 535 -2.52 -22.09 21.32
N GLU A 536 -3.72 -21.86 21.86
CA GLU A 536 -3.96 -20.81 22.86
C GLU A 536 -3.13 -21.02 24.13
N PHE A 537 -3.18 -22.21 24.72
CA PHE A 537 -2.45 -22.51 25.95
C PHE A 537 -0.93 -22.54 25.73
N ALA A 538 -0.46 -23.11 24.61
CA ALA A 538 0.96 -23.10 24.26
C ALA A 538 1.48 -21.67 24.10
N SER A 539 0.73 -20.78 23.44
CA SER A 539 1.11 -19.38 23.26
C SER A 539 1.19 -18.62 24.59
N ASN A 540 0.19 -18.83 25.47
CA ASN A 540 0.20 -18.27 26.82
C ASN A 540 1.45 -18.72 27.59
N GLU A 541 1.83 -20.00 27.50
CA GLU A 541 2.95 -20.50 28.26
C GLU A 541 4.32 -20.07 27.73
N ILE A 542 4.46 -19.94 26.41
CA ILE A 542 5.63 -19.34 25.79
C ILE A 542 5.84 -17.93 26.33
N ILE A 543 4.79 -17.09 26.34
CA ILE A 543 4.87 -15.72 26.83
C ILE A 543 5.20 -15.66 28.32
N ASN A 544 4.53 -16.46 29.15
CA ASN A 544 4.80 -16.51 30.59
C ASN A 544 6.25 -16.90 30.87
N SER A 545 6.77 -17.90 30.15
CA SER A 545 8.15 -18.37 30.27
C SER A 545 9.17 -17.31 29.84
N LEU A 546 8.89 -16.56 28.76
CA LEU A 546 9.73 -15.44 28.30
C LEU A 546 9.74 -14.28 29.31
N ILE A 547 8.57 -13.88 29.80
CA ILE A 547 8.45 -12.82 30.83
C ILE A 547 9.21 -13.22 32.10
N ASN A 548 9.10 -14.48 32.52
CA ASN A 548 9.81 -14.99 33.70
C ASN A 548 11.33 -15.07 33.51
N ARG A 549 11.81 -15.46 32.32
CA ARG A 549 13.25 -15.43 31.98
C ARG A 549 13.79 -14.00 31.94
N ARG A 550 13.04 -13.03 31.40
CA ARG A 550 13.44 -11.61 31.35
C ARG A 550 13.41 -10.92 32.71
N ARG A 551 12.42 -11.22 33.58
CA ARG A 551 12.40 -10.77 34.98
C ARG A 551 13.61 -11.23 35.80
N LYS A 552 14.21 -12.39 35.45
CA LYS A 552 15.47 -12.85 36.07
C LYS A 552 16.73 -12.17 35.49
N ARG A 553 16.64 -11.51 34.33
CA ARG A 553 17.78 -10.89 33.63
C ARG A 553 17.85 -9.35 33.74
N GLN A 554 16.77 -8.65 34.10
CA GLN A 554 16.75 -7.17 34.18
C GLN A 554 16.35 -6.63 35.56
N THR A 555 17.27 -5.90 36.19
CA THR A 555 17.05 -4.98 37.33
C THR A 555 16.84 -3.52 36.90
N PHE A 556 16.90 -3.17 35.61
CA PHE A 556 16.58 -1.81 35.14
C PHE A 556 16.02 -1.83 33.70
N GLY A 557 14.94 -1.07 33.47
CA GLY A 557 14.59 -0.48 32.16
C GLY A 557 13.55 -1.21 31.29
N ASN A 558 12.39 -0.56 31.13
CA ASN A 558 11.33 -0.67 30.10
C ASN A 558 10.74 -2.07 29.76
N ILE A 559 9.50 -2.27 30.24
CA ILE A 559 8.61 -3.36 29.87
C ILE A 559 8.13 -3.12 28.43
N LEU A 560 8.58 -3.96 27.48
CA LEU A 560 8.02 -4.08 26.14
C LEU A 560 6.49 -4.28 26.21
N GLN A 561 5.75 -3.64 25.30
CA GLN A 561 4.33 -3.97 25.11
C GLN A 561 4.24 -5.41 24.56
N PRO A 562 3.49 -6.33 25.20
CA PRO A 562 3.40 -7.73 24.80
C PRO A 562 2.95 -7.98 23.35
N ASN A 563 2.31 -6.98 22.72
CA ASN A 563 1.56 -7.14 21.48
C ASN A 563 2.43 -7.36 20.24
N ASP A 564 3.64 -6.78 20.15
CA ASP A 564 4.49 -6.96 18.95
C ASP A 564 5.11 -8.38 18.87
N PHE A 565 5.28 -9.04 20.01
CA PHE A 565 5.78 -10.41 20.05
C PHE A 565 4.69 -11.44 19.69
N THR A 566 3.44 -11.21 20.11
CA THR A 566 2.37 -12.21 20.00
C THR A 566 1.91 -12.44 18.57
N ASP A 567 1.93 -11.40 17.73
CA ASP A 567 1.59 -11.53 16.30
C ASP A 567 2.64 -12.35 15.54
N ASN A 568 3.92 -12.24 15.94
CA ASN A 568 5.02 -13.00 15.34
C ASN A 568 5.05 -14.48 15.74
N LEU A 569 4.27 -14.91 16.73
CA LEU A 569 4.13 -16.34 17.03
C LEU A 569 3.39 -17.10 15.91
N GLN A 570 2.62 -16.42 15.06
CA GLN A 570 1.88 -17.07 13.98
C GLN A 570 2.78 -17.65 12.88
N SER A 571 4.02 -17.17 12.75
CA SER A 571 5.00 -17.65 11.76
C SER A 571 5.79 -18.88 12.21
N VAL A 572 5.63 -19.32 13.47
CA VAL A 572 6.31 -20.50 14.01
C VAL A 572 5.76 -21.76 13.35
N ASP A 573 6.62 -22.49 12.63
CA ASP A 573 6.25 -23.77 12.01
C ASP A 573 6.17 -24.89 13.07
N LEU A 574 4.97 -25.42 13.26
CA LEU A 574 4.68 -26.52 14.19
C LEU A 574 4.48 -27.88 13.49
N THR A 575 4.67 -27.95 12.17
CA THR A 575 4.36 -29.13 11.36
C THR A 575 5.13 -30.38 11.81
N ASN A 576 6.35 -30.21 12.31
CA ASN A 576 7.18 -31.31 12.80
C ASN A 576 6.77 -31.85 14.18
N PHE A 577 5.96 -31.10 14.93
CA PHE A 577 5.61 -31.40 16.31
C PHE A 577 4.18 -31.90 16.49
N LEU A 578 3.30 -31.64 15.53
CA LEU A 578 1.89 -32.02 15.58
C LEU A 578 1.66 -33.31 14.78
N GLN A 579 0.99 -34.30 15.38
CA GLN A 579 0.60 -35.51 14.66
C GLN A 579 -0.54 -35.20 13.66
N PRO A 580 -0.53 -35.77 12.44
CA PRO A 580 -1.54 -35.52 11.40
C PRO A 580 -2.99 -35.90 11.79
N SER A 581 -3.17 -36.64 12.89
CA SER A 581 -4.48 -37.14 13.36
C SER A 581 -5.33 -36.10 14.11
N ALA A 582 -4.84 -34.87 14.31
CA ALA A 582 -5.58 -33.83 15.04
C ALA A 582 -6.76 -33.20 14.24
N PHE A 583 -6.84 -33.46 12.92
CA PHE A 583 -7.79 -32.81 12.02
C PHE A 583 -8.60 -33.82 11.19
N GLU A 584 -9.33 -34.73 11.86
CA GLU A 584 -10.29 -35.60 11.16
C GLU A 584 -11.50 -34.79 10.67
N SER A 585 -11.45 -34.43 9.37
CA SER A 585 -12.59 -33.93 8.60
C SER A 585 -13.60 -35.05 8.36
N ASP A 586 -14.89 -34.70 8.35
CA ASP A 586 -15.94 -35.62 7.91
C ASP A 586 -16.02 -35.53 6.37
N PRO A 587 -15.53 -36.54 5.63
CA PRO A 587 -15.45 -36.48 4.17
C PRO A 587 -16.84 -36.42 3.50
N THR A 588 -17.92 -36.66 4.25
CA THR A 588 -19.29 -36.59 3.72
C THR A 588 -19.90 -35.19 3.78
N CYS A 589 -19.42 -34.35 4.69
CA CYS A 589 -19.94 -32.99 4.88
C CYS A 589 -18.95 -31.90 4.45
N ASP A 590 -17.66 -32.20 4.40
CA ASP A 590 -16.59 -31.22 4.19
C ASP A 590 -15.96 -31.36 2.80
N ASP A 591 -15.85 -30.24 2.06
CA ASP A 591 -15.22 -30.20 0.74
C ASP A 591 -13.71 -29.99 0.93
N SER A 592 -12.92 -31.07 0.95
CA SER A 592 -11.45 -31.05 1.11
C SER A 592 -10.68 -31.61 -0.09
N GLY A 593 -11.39 -31.98 -1.16
CA GLY A 593 -10.80 -32.49 -2.40
C GLY A 593 -10.12 -31.43 -3.28
N PRO A 594 -9.42 -31.86 -4.35
CA PRO A 594 -8.84 -30.96 -5.34
C PRO A 594 -9.91 -30.13 -6.04
N CYS A 595 -9.57 -28.90 -6.43
CA CYS A 595 -10.50 -28.02 -7.13
C CYS A 595 -10.79 -28.51 -8.55
N ASP A 596 -12.08 -28.49 -8.92
CA ASP A 596 -12.52 -28.63 -10.31
C ASP A 596 -12.76 -27.23 -10.88
N GLU A 597 -11.84 -26.75 -11.73
CA GLU A 597 -11.96 -25.45 -12.39
C GLU A 597 -13.03 -25.40 -13.49
N THR A 598 -13.57 -26.56 -13.89
CA THR A 598 -14.54 -26.66 -14.99
C THR A 598 -15.99 -26.55 -14.51
N THR A 599 -16.24 -26.73 -13.22
CA THR A 599 -17.59 -26.64 -12.66
C THR A 599 -18.08 -25.18 -12.63
N PRO A 600 -19.29 -24.89 -13.11
CA PRO A 600 -19.85 -23.54 -13.07
C PRO A 600 -20.52 -23.20 -11.73
N PHE A 601 -20.50 -24.12 -10.75
CA PHE A 601 -21.22 -24.01 -9.49
C PHE A 601 -20.27 -23.83 -8.31
N ARG A 602 -20.67 -23.00 -7.36
CA ARG A 602 -19.94 -22.82 -6.10
C ARG A 602 -20.25 -23.98 -5.16
N THR A 603 -19.26 -24.44 -4.41
CA THR A 603 -19.47 -25.39 -3.31
C THR A 603 -20.32 -24.76 -2.20
N PHE A 604 -20.90 -25.57 -1.31
CA PHE A 604 -21.67 -25.04 -0.16
C PHE A 604 -20.77 -24.47 0.93
N SER A 605 -19.57 -25.02 1.07
CA SER A 605 -18.58 -24.54 2.03
C SER A 605 -17.81 -23.30 1.56
N GLY A 606 -17.92 -22.91 0.28
CA GLY A 606 -17.11 -21.84 -0.31
C GLY A 606 -15.69 -22.28 -0.71
N HIS A 607 -15.34 -23.56 -0.51
CA HIS A 607 -14.10 -24.17 -0.99
C HIS A 607 -13.95 -24.00 -2.51
N CYS A 608 -12.72 -23.72 -2.96
CA CYS A 608 -12.37 -23.48 -4.37
C CYS A 608 -12.99 -22.24 -5.03
N ASN A 609 -13.61 -21.33 -4.27
CA ASN A 609 -14.03 -20.04 -4.83
C ASN A 609 -12.82 -19.14 -5.17
N ASN A 610 -11.66 -19.38 -4.53
CA ASN A 610 -10.36 -18.93 -4.99
C ASN A 610 -9.54 -20.14 -5.47
N LEU A 611 -9.23 -20.19 -6.77
CA LEU A 611 -8.53 -21.34 -7.38
C LEU A 611 -7.06 -21.46 -6.96
N ARG A 612 -6.42 -20.33 -6.60
CA ARG A 612 -5.02 -20.30 -6.13
C ARG A 612 -4.91 -20.71 -4.66
N ASN A 613 -5.87 -20.29 -3.84
CA ASN A 613 -5.94 -20.57 -2.42
C ASN A 613 -7.34 -21.13 -2.05
N PRO A 614 -7.58 -22.44 -2.21
CA PRO A 614 -8.92 -23.03 -2.12
C PRO A 614 -9.66 -22.83 -0.79
N SER A 615 -8.94 -22.64 0.31
CA SER A 615 -9.49 -22.48 1.66
C SER A 615 -9.88 -21.03 2.01
N TRP A 616 -9.52 -20.04 1.19
CA TRP A 616 -9.78 -18.64 1.48
C TRP A 616 -11.28 -18.29 1.41
N GLY A 617 -11.82 -17.79 2.52
CA GLY A 617 -13.24 -17.45 2.67
C GLY A 617 -14.18 -18.65 2.80
N LYS A 618 -13.64 -19.86 2.96
CA LYS A 618 -14.41 -21.08 3.24
C LYS A 618 -15.11 -20.97 4.61
N SER A 619 -16.21 -21.70 4.81
CA SER A 619 -16.79 -21.91 6.13
C SER A 619 -15.80 -22.59 7.09
N LEU A 620 -16.01 -22.40 8.40
CA LEU A 620 -15.15 -22.92 9.48
C LEU A 620 -13.70 -22.42 9.43
N THR A 621 -13.49 -21.21 8.90
CA THR A 621 -12.22 -20.49 9.01
C THR A 621 -12.31 -19.37 10.05
N THR A 622 -11.18 -18.74 10.37
CA THR A 622 -11.18 -17.57 11.25
C THR A 622 -11.52 -16.29 10.50
N PHE A 623 -12.08 -15.31 11.20
CA PHE A 623 -12.13 -13.94 10.68
C PHE A 623 -10.72 -13.37 10.46
N THR A 624 -10.56 -12.49 9.48
CA THR A 624 -9.33 -11.71 9.27
C THR A 624 -9.42 -10.41 10.05
N ARG A 625 -8.31 -9.85 10.57
CA ARG A 625 -8.37 -8.57 11.30
C ARG A 625 -7.92 -7.40 10.43
N LEU A 626 -8.57 -6.26 10.61
CA LEU A 626 -8.13 -4.99 10.00
C LEU A 626 -6.96 -4.36 10.78
N LEU A 627 -6.93 -4.58 12.10
CA LEU A 627 -5.90 -4.11 13.03
C LEU A 627 -5.46 -5.26 13.95
N PRO A 628 -4.23 -5.22 14.51
CA PRO A 628 -3.77 -6.19 15.50
C PRO A 628 -4.73 -6.40 16.67
N SER A 629 -4.72 -7.60 17.24
CA SER A 629 -5.57 -7.92 18.39
C SER A 629 -5.12 -7.14 19.65
N GLN A 630 -6.05 -6.88 20.57
CA GLN A 630 -5.79 -6.14 21.80
C GLN A 630 -6.38 -6.90 23.00
N TYR A 631 -5.77 -8.03 23.33
CA TYR A 631 -6.09 -8.81 24.54
C TYR A 631 -5.33 -8.25 25.75
N GLU A 632 -5.90 -8.37 26.96
CA GLU A 632 -5.29 -7.86 28.19
C GLU A 632 -3.92 -8.50 28.47
N ASP A 633 -3.75 -9.77 28.09
CA ASP A 633 -2.53 -10.55 28.21
C ASP A 633 -1.77 -10.72 26.88
N GLY A 634 -2.21 -10.06 25.82
CA GLY A 634 -1.66 -10.20 24.46
C GLY A 634 -2.08 -11.47 23.71
N ILE A 635 -2.79 -12.42 24.34
CA ILE A 635 -3.18 -13.69 23.73
C ILE A 635 -4.69 -13.92 23.72
N SER A 636 -5.36 -13.91 24.86
CA SER A 636 -6.74 -14.38 24.93
C SER A 636 -7.60 -13.63 25.92
N ARG A 637 -7.05 -13.03 26.99
CA ARG A 637 -7.89 -12.44 28.05
C ARG A 637 -8.63 -11.20 27.53
N PRO A 638 -9.96 -11.12 27.73
CA PRO A 638 -10.70 -9.94 27.35
C PRO A 638 -10.11 -8.67 27.99
N ARG A 639 -10.00 -7.61 27.19
CA ARG A 639 -9.50 -6.32 27.65
C ARG A 639 -10.43 -5.71 28.69
N VAL A 640 -9.88 -5.31 29.82
CA VAL A 640 -10.59 -4.65 30.91
C VAL A 640 -9.95 -3.32 31.31
N THR A 641 -8.73 -3.05 30.83
CA THR A 641 -7.99 -1.83 31.15
C THR A 641 -7.89 -0.87 29.96
N GLY A 642 -8.18 0.40 30.19
CA GLY A 642 -8.03 1.48 29.22
C GLY A 642 -6.57 1.90 29.03
N VAL A 643 -6.31 2.71 27.99
CA VAL A 643 -4.94 3.18 27.66
C VAL A 643 -4.29 4.00 28.78
N THR A 644 -5.08 4.62 29.65
CA THR A 644 -4.63 5.38 30.82
C THR A 644 -4.39 4.52 32.07
N GLY A 645 -4.57 3.20 31.97
CA GLY A 645 -4.50 2.28 33.13
C GLY A 645 -5.77 2.23 33.98
N VAL A 646 -6.83 2.95 33.60
CA VAL A 646 -8.12 2.97 34.30
C VAL A 646 -9.02 1.85 33.77
N PRO A 647 -9.81 1.15 34.62
CA PRO A 647 -10.76 0.15 34.17
C PRO A 647 -11.76 0.69 33.13
N LEU A 648 -12.06 -0.12 32.12
CA LEU A 648 -13.07 0.20 31.11
C LEU A 648 -14.47 0.25 31.74
N PRO A 649 -15.34 1.16 31.26
CA PRO A 649 -16.72 1.23 31.75
C PRO A 649 -17.49 -0.05 31.43
N SER A 650 -18.48 -0.36 32.27
CA SER A 650 -19.38 -1.51 32.02
C SER A 650 -20.06 -1.37 30.65
N PRO A 651 -20.10 -2.44 29.83
CA PRO A 651 -20.80 -2.42 28.53
C PRO A 651 -22.26 -1.98 28.65
N ARG A 652 -22.92 -2.28 29.77
CA ARG A 652 -24.30 -1.84 30.03
C ARG A 652 -24.39 -0.33 30.19
N VAL A 653 -23.46 0.29 30.93
CA VAL A 653 -23.44 1.75 31.11
C VAL A 653 -23.23 2.43 29.76
N VAL A 654 -22.28 1.93 28.97
CA VAL A 654 -22.03 2.42 27.60
C VAL A 654 -23.29 2.31 26.74
N SER A 655 -23.93 1.14 26.73
CA SER A 655 -25.17 0.90 25.98
C SER A 655 -26.29 1.87 26.39
N THR A 656 -26.55 2.07 27.69
CA THR A 656 -27.64 2.94 28.16
C THR A 656 -27.37 4.43 27.97
N VAL A 657 -26.10 4.85 27.98
CA VAL A 657 -25.72 6.26 27.83
C VAL A 657 -25.65 6.67 26.36
N ILE A 658 -25.09 5.81 25.50
CA ILE A 658 -24.90 6.12 24.07
C ILE A 658 -26.18 5.85 23.26
N HIS A 659 -26.91 4.78 23.59
CA HIS A 659 -28.14 4.39 22.90
C HIS A 659 -29.34 4.48 23.86
N PRO A 660 -29.84 5.69 24.15
CA PRO A 660 -30.99 5.84 25.02
C PRO A 660 -32.23 5.20 24.38
N ASP A 661 -33.06 4.54 25.19
CA ASP A 661 -34.29 3.88 24.76
C ASP A 661 -35.40 4.92 24.47
N ILE A 662 -35.21 5.67 23.38
CA ILE A 662 -36.11 6.70 22.90
C ILE A 662 -36.68 6.24 21.56
N SER A 663 -38.01 6.20 21.46
CA SER A 663 -38.68 5.91 20.19
C SER A 663 -38.45 7.06 19.21
N ASN A 664 -37.54 6.83 18.26
CA ASN A 664 -37.23 7.75 17.17
C ASN A 664 -37.32 7.02 15.83
N LEU A 665 -38.53 6.99 15.27
CA LEU A 665 -38.79 6.28 14.02
C LEU A 665 -38.13 7.00 12.83
N HIS A 666 -37.43 6.24 11.99
CA HIS A 666 -36.79 6.79 10.80
C HIS A 666 -37.86 7.19 9.76
N SER A 667 -37.80 8.42 9.25
CA SER A 667 -38.82 8.97 8.34
C SER A 667 -38.77 8.42 6.91
N ARG A 668 -37.61 7.87 6.49
CA ARG A 668 -37.37 7.41 5.11
C ARG A 668 -37.33 5.90 4.92
N TYR A 669 -36.98 5.14 5.96
CA TYR A 669 -36.61 3.73 5.81
C TYR A 669 -37.59 2.86 6.59
N THR A 670 -38.04 1.78 5.96
CA THR A 670 -38.86 0.77 6.61
C THR A 670 -37.98 -0.24 7.34
N LEU A 671 -38.58 -1.05 8.20
CA LEU A 671 -37.93 -2.15 8.92
C LEU A 671 -37.22 -3.14 7.98
N MET A 672 -37.64 -3.21 6.69
CA MET A 672 -37.00 -4.07 5.70
C MET A 672 -35.50 -3.77 5.53
N THR A 673 -35.07 -2.53 5.74
CA THR A 673 -33.64 -2.17 5.66
C THR A 673 -32.82 -2.92 6.70
N MET A 674 -33.30 -2.94 7.96
CA MET A 674 -32.66 -3.71 9.03
C MET A 674 -32.82 -5.22 8.78
N GLN A 675 -34.00 -5.65 8.31
CA GLN A 675 -34.26 -7.07 8.05
C GLN A 675 -33.33 -7.65 6.99
N TRP A 676 -33.08 -6.90 5.91
CA TRP A 676 -32.13 -7.28 4.87
C TRP A 676 -30.70 -7.30 5.41
N ALA A 677 -30.32 -6.33 6.25
CA ALA A 677 -29.01 -6.30 6.90
C ALA A 677 -28.79 -7.56 7.77
N GLN A 678 -29.77 -7.96 8.57
CA GLN A 678 -29.71 -9.19 9.37
C GLN A 678 -29.66 -10.44 8.49
N PHE A 679 -30.48 -10.49 7.44
CA PHE A 679 -30.48 -11.62 6.50
C PHE A 679 -29.14 -11.77 5.76
N LEU A 680 -28.46 -10.66 5.46
CA LEU A 680 -27.12 -10.63 4.88
C LEU A 680 -26.03 -11.02 5.88
N ASP A 681 -26.13 -10.56 7.12
CA ASP A 681 -25.23 -10.97 8.21
C ASP A 681 -25.27 -12.50 8.39
N HIS A 682 -26.46 -13.10 8.30
CA HIS A 682 -26.61 -14.55 8.42
C HIS A 682 -26.05 -15.32 7.22
N ASP A 683 -25.68 -14.65 6.12
CA ASP A 683 -24.94 -15.26 5.00
C ASP A 683 -23.42 -15.22 5.30
N LEU A 684 -22.94 -14.09 5.81
CA LEU A 684 -21.50 -13.81 5.95
C LEU A 684 -20.90 -14.27 7.28
N THR A 685 -21.68 -14.26 8.37
CA THR A 685 -21.14 -14.43 9.72
C THR A 685 -21.98 -15.34 10.62
N MET A 686 -21.27 -16.22 11.33
CA MET A 686 -21.79 -16.98 12.44
C MET A 686 -20.64 -17.27 13.42
N THR A 687 -20.63 -16.56 14.54
CA THR A 687 -19.64 -16.76 15.60
C THR A 687 -20.23 -17.63 16.73
N PRO A 688 -19.91 -18.94 16.79
CA PRO A 688 -20.47 -19.83 17.80
C PRO A 688 -19.88 -19.57 19.19
N ILE A 689 -20.67 -19.86 20.23
CA ILE A 689 -20.21 -19.82 21.64
C ILE A 689 -19.76 -21.19 22.12
N HIS A 690 -18.92 -21.19 23.16
CA HIS A 690 -18.42 -22.42 23.77
C HIS A 690 -19.54 -23.23 24.45
N LYS A 691 -19.45 -24.56 24.33
CA LYS A 691 -20.37 -25.52 24.97
C LYS A 691 -19.65 -26.27 26.09
N GLY A 692 -20.41 -26.78 27.06
CA GLY A 692 -19.89 -27.70 28.06
C GLY A 692 -19.85 -29.13 27.54
N PHE A 693 -19.54 -30.08 28.44
CA PHE A 693 -19.54 -31.51 28.14
C PHE A 693 -20.88 -31.95 27.52
N HIS A 694 -20.84 -32.87 26.55
CA HIS A 694 -22.02 -33.31 25.77
C HIS A 694 -22.86 -32.17 25.15
N GLU A 695 -22.22 -31.13 24.62
CA GLU A 695 -22.89 -29.97 24.00
C GLU A 695 -23.88 -29.25 24.95
N SER A 696 -23.72 -29.42 26.26
CA SER A 696 -24.54 -28.76 27.26
C SER A 696 -24.32 -27.25 27.27
N ILE A 697 -25.34 -26.49 27.70
CA ILE A 697 -25.29 -25.03 27.80
C ILE A 697 -24.88 -24.66 29.24
N PRO A 698 -23.67 -24.11 29.46
CA PRO A 698 -23.23 -23.71 30.81
C PRO A 698 -24.04 -22.51 31.32
N ASN A 699 -24.37 -22.48 32.61
CA ASN A 699 -25.10 -21.38 33.21
C ASN A 699 -24.16 -20.23 33.63
N CYS A 700 -23.83 -19.33 32.70
CA CYS A 700 -22.96 -18.19 33.00
C CYS A 700 -23.68 -17.01 33.69
N ARG A 701 -24.86 -17.21 34.32
CA ARG A 701 -25.64 -16.12 34.93
C ARG A 701 -25.02 -15.58 36.22
N SER A 702 -24.43 -16.45 37.04
CA SER A 702 -23.77 -16.03 38.28
C SER A 702 -22.49 -15.24 37.98
N CYS A 703 -22.21 -14.21 38.76
CA CYS A 703 -21.01 -13.38 38.59
C CYS A 703 -19.71 -14.17 38.86
N ASP A 704 -19.77 -15.27 39.62
CA ASP A 704 -18.63 -16.15 39.90
C ASP A 704 -18.51 -17.34 38.92
N SER A 705 -19.37 -17.40 37.90
CA SER A 705 -19.39 -18.47 36.89
C SER A 705 -18.07 -18.73 36.15
N PRO A 706 -17.13 -17.77 35.97
CA PRO A 706 -15.80 -18.08 35.43
C PRO A 706 -15.03 -19.10 36.27
N ARG A 707 -15.32 -19.18 37.58
CA ARG A 707 -14.65 -20.09 38.52
C ARG A 707 -15.50 -21.32 38.85
N THR A 708 -16.82 -21.15 38.92
CA THR A 708 -17.73 -22.20 39.39
C THR A 708 -18.36 -23.04 38.28
N VAL A 709 -18.45 -22.51 37.07
CA VAL A 709 -19.14 -23.14 35.94
C VAL A 709 -18.18 -23.42 34.80
N HIS A 710 -17.60 -22.38 34.20
CA HIS A 710 -16.69 -22.55 33.08
C HIS A 710 -15.79 -21.31 32.90
N PRO A 711 -14.48 -21.45 32.68
CA PRO A 711 -13.59 -20.30 32.52
C PRO A 711 -13.88 -19.40 31.31
N GLU A 712 -14.59 -19.90 30.30
CA GLU A 712 -15.08 -19.07 29.18
C GLU A 712 -16.37 -18.31 29.50
N CYS A 713 -16.98 -18.53 30.67
CA CYS A 713 -18.00 -17.59 31.15
C CYS A 713 -17.31 -16.25 31.43
N ASN A 714 -17.91 -15.16 31.00
CA ASN A 714 -17.42 -13.80 31.28
C ASN A 714 -18.61 -12.88 31.61
N PRO A 715 -19.33 -13.15 32.71
CA PRO A 715 -20.47 -12.36 33.14
C PRO A 715 -20.02 -10.95 33.56
N PHE A 716 -20.89 -9.97 33.36
CA PHE A 716 -20.66 -8.60 33.85
C PHE A 716 -21.84 -8.12 34.69
N PRO A 717 -21.58 -7.36 35.78
CA PRO A 717 -22.62 -6.97 36.72
C PRO A 717 -23.57 -5.94 36.14
N VAL A 718 -24.83 -6.02 36.57
CA VAL A 718 -25.81 -4.95 36.35
C VAL A 718 -25.33 -3.70 37.11
N PRO A 719 -25.19 -2.54 36.46
CA PRO A 719 -24.74 -1.33 37.12
C PRO A 719 -25.78 -0.81 38.13
N LYS A 720 -25.30 -0.06 39.12
CA LYS A 720 -26.17 0.61 40.09
C LYS A 720 -27.15 1.54 39.38
N HIS A 721 -28.39 1.57 39.87
CA HIS A 721 -29.46 2.41 39.32
C HIS A 721 -29.79 2.13 37.84
N ASP A 722 -29.56 0.90 37.34
CA ASP A 722 -30.11 0.49 36.05
C ASP A 722 -31.64 0.60 36.08
N HIS A 723 -32.18 1.39 35.15
CA HIS A 723 -33.62 1.65 35.04
C HIS A 723 -34.47 0.41 34.70
N TYR A 724 -33.88 -0.66 34.18
CA TYR A 724 -34.60 -1.84 33.69
C TYR A 724 -34.27 -3.10 34.51
N TYR A 725 -32.98 -3.38 34.74
CA TYR A 725 -32.55 -4.60 35.44
C TYR A 725 -32.29 -4.35 36.93
N PRO A 726 -32.73 -5.25 37.85
CA PRO A 726 -32.39 -5.12 39.26
C PRO A 726 -30.88 -5.36 39.50
N GLU A 727 -30.26 -4.57 40.38
CA GLU A 727 -28.86 -4.77 40.80
C GLU A 727 -28.67 -6.10 41.55
N ILE A 728 -29.65 -6.50 42.35
CA ILE A 728 -29.60 -7.67 43.21
C ILE A 728 -30.76 -8.59 42.88
N ASN A 729 -30.50 -9.90 42.85
CA ASN A 729 -31.53 -10.90 42.76
C ASN A 729 -32.29 -10.97 44.10
N VAL A 730 -33.58 -10.63 44.07
CA VAL A 730 -34.45 -10.57 45.26
C VAL A 730 -34.56 -11.92 45.98
N THR A 731 -34.39 -13.04 45.26
CA THR A 731 -34.51 -14.38 45.81
C THR A 731 -33.21 -14.88 46.45
N THR A 732 -32.05 -14.59 45.85
CA THR A 732 -30.76 -15.11 46.33
C THR A 732 -29.95 -14.10 47.16
N GLY A 733 -30.25 -12.81 47.07
CA GLY A 733 -29.48 -11.74 47.71
C GLY A 733 -28.14 -11.46 47.03
N GLU A 734 -27.84 -12.12 45.91
CA GLU A 734 -26.60 -11.96 45.15
C GLU A 734 -26.71 -10.88 44.07
N ASN A 735 -25.58 -10.30 43.68
CA ASN A 735 -25.51 -9.35 42.57
C ASN A 735 -25.99 -10.02 41.27
N MET A 736 -26.81 -9.31 40.51
CA MET A 736 -27.26 -9.78 39.22
C MET A 736 -26.19 -9.49 38.16
N CYS A 737 -25.85 -10.51 37.36
CA CYS A 737 -24.95 -10.37 36.22
C CYS A 737 -25.64 -10.73 34.91
N PHE A 738 -25.24 -10.10 33.81
CA PHE A 738 -25.62 -10.53 32.47
C PHE A 738 -24.86 -11.82 32.12
N PRO A 739 -25.56 -12.89 31.71
CA PRO A 739 -24.91 -14.12 31.31
C PRO A 739 -24.20 -13.88 29.98
N PHE A 740 -22.92 -14.20 29.92
CA PHE A 740 -22.15 -14.11 28.69
C PHE A 740 -21.13 -15.24 28.63
N MET A 741 -21.13 -15.96 27.52
CA MET A 741 -20.18 -17.03 27.21
C MET A 741 -19.34 -16.58 26.02
N ARG A 742 -18.03 -16.76 26.09
CA ARG A 742 -17.12 -16.33 25.03
C ARG A 742 -17.29 -17.19 23.76
N SER A 743 -17.03 -16.56 22.62
CA SER A 743 -16.96 -17.19 21.30
C SER A 743 -15.90 -18.27 21.22
N LEU A 744 -16.10 -19.30 20.40
CA LEU A 744 -15.11 -20.36 20.20
C LEU A 744 -13.79 -19.83 19.62
N PRO A 745 -12.63 -20.31 20.12
CA PRO A 745 -11.34 -20.06 19.49
C PRO A 745 -11.22 -20.86 18.19
N GLY A 746 -10.54 -20.30 17.20
CA GLY A 746 -10.38 -20.90 15.87
C GLY A 746 -8.96 -20.83 15.30
N GLN A 747 -7.99 -20.28 16.03
CA GLN A 747 -6.62 -20.19 15.53
C GLN A 747 -6.02 -21.58 15.29
N GLN A 748 -5.26 -21.69 14.20
CA GLN A 748 -4.55 -22.90 13.76
C GLN A 748 -3.03 -22.76 13.88
N SER A 749 -2.56 -21.64 14.41
CA SER A 749 -1.16 -21.32 14.69
C SER A 749 -1.04 -20.76 16.10
N LEU A 750 0.19 -20.65 16.61
CA LEU A 750 0.45 -19.90 17.84
C LEU A 750 0.13 -18.42 17.65
N GLY A 751 -0.02 -17.70 18.75
CA GLY A 751 -0.35 -16.27 18.77
C GLY A 751 -1.75 -15.98 19.34
N PRO A 752 -2.27 -14.77 19.09
CA PRO A 752 -3.50 -14.32 19.72
C PRO A 752 -4.74 -15.06 19.25
N ARG A 753 -5.75 -15.09 20.12
CA ARG A 753 -7.01 -15.78 19.90
C ARG A 753 -7.74 -15.23 18.68
N GLN A 754 -8.15 -16.14 17.80
CA GLN A 754 -9.02 -15.84 16.66
C GLN A 754 -10.39 -16.46 16.86
N GLN A 755 -11.43 -15.84 16.30
CA GLN A 755 -12.80 -16.32 16.41
C GLN A 755 -13.17 -17.12 15.16
N VAL A 756 -13.83 -18.26 15.36
CA VAL A 756 -14.36 -19.08 14.25
C VAL A 756 -15.52 -18.34 13.57
N ASN A 757 -15.49 -18.30 12.25
CA ASN A 757 -16.68 -18.07 11.44
C ASN A 757 -17.20 -19.42 10.93
N GLN A 758 -18.39 -19.82 11.36
CA GLN A 758 -19.01 -21.04 10.83
C GLN A 758 -19.55 -20.86 9.42
N ASN A 759 -19.88 -19.64 9.02
CA ASN A 759 -20.42 -19.36 7.69
C ASN A 759 -19.29 -19.08 6.69
N THR A 760 -19.63 -19.11 5.39
CA THR A 760 -18.72 -18.69 4.32
C THR A 760 -18.52 -17.18 4.36
N ALA A 761 -17.46 -16.68 3.73
CA ALA A 761 -17.22 -15.24 3.60
C ALA A 761 -17.86 -14.62 2.35
N PHE A 762 -18.75 -15.35 1.67
CA PHE A 762 -19.29 -14.97 0.38
C PHE A 762 -20.79 -14.67 0.46
N LEU A 763 -21.26 -13.81 -0.43
CA LEU A 763 -22.70 -13.67 -0.67
C LEU A 763 -23.17 -14.83 -1.55
N ASP A 764 -23.39 -15.99 -0.95
CA ASP A 764 -23.73 -17.25 -1.62
C ASP A 764 -25.07 -17.85 -1.15
N ALA A 765 -25.86 -17.06 -0.42
CA ALA A 765 -27.16 -17.44 0.08
C ALA A 765 -27.12 -18.66 1.03
N SER A 766 -26.03 -18.85 1.77
CA SER A 766 -25.86 -19.91 2.78
C SER A 766 -26.94 -19.86 3.88
N GLN A 767 -27.51 -18.71 4.18
CA GLN A 767 -28.65 -18.59 5.08
C GLN A 767 -29.94 -19.27 4.55
N VAL A 768 -29.99 -19.56 3.25
CA VAL A 768 -31.06 -20.34 2.60
C VAL A 768 -30.64 -21.81 2.42
N TYR A 769 -29.40 -22.05 1.99
CA TYR A 769 -28.94 -23.37 1.52
C TYR A 769 -28.07 -24.15 2.52
N GLY A 770 -27.51 -23.50 3.53
CA GLY A 770 -26.55 -24.04 4.49
C GLY A 770 -25.10 -23.79 4.08
N GLU A 771 -24.21 -23.90 5.06
CA GLU A 771 -22.75 -23.67 4.95
C GLU A 771 -21.94 -24.92 4.59
N ASN A 772 -22.61 -26.07 4.39
CA ASN A 772 -22.00 -27.35 4.03
C ASN A 772 -23.01 -28.29 3.34
N ASN A 773 -22.49 -29.36 2.73
CA ASN A 773 -23.30 -30.33 1.98
C ASN A 773 -24.35 -31.05 2.83
N CYS A 774 -24.09 -31.27 4.13
CA CYS A 774 -25.00 -32.01 4.99
C CYS A 774 -26.25 -31.20 5.33
N VAL A 775 -26.10 -29.91 5.63
CA VAL A 775 -27.24 -29.00 5.81
C VAL A 775 -28.03 -28.88 4.51
N ALA A 776 -27.35 -28.69 3.38
CA ALA A 776 -28.00 -28.60 2.08
C ALA A 776 -28.80 -29.88 1.74
N ARG A 777 -28.26 -31.06 2.03
CA ARG A 777 -28.94 -32.34 1.80
C ARG A 777 -30.25 -32.47 2.58
N ASP A 778 -30.28 -32.01 3.83
CA ASP A 778 -31.47 -32.08 4.68
C ASP A 778 -32.56 -31.08 4.23
N LEU A 779 -32.15 -30.01 3.53
CA LEU A 779 -33.04 -28.99 2.98
C LEU A 779 -33.50 -29.27 1.55
N LYS A 780 -32.79 -30.14 0.80
CA LYS A 780 -33.17 -30.57 -0.55
C LYS A 780 -34.47 -31.39 -0.52
N GLY A 781 -35.39 -31.03 -1.40
CA GLY A 781 -36.65 -31.73 -1.66
C GLY A 781 -36.64 -32.46 -3.01
N ILE A 782 -37.79 -33.02 -3.38
CA ILE A 782 -37.94 -33.83 -4.60
C ILE A 782 -37.93 -32.94 -5.85
N GLY A 783 -37.30 -33.41 -6.93
CA GLY A 783 -37.39 -32.75 -8.24
C GLY A 783 -36.52 -31.51 -8.36
N GLY A 784 -35.48 -31.39 -7.53
CA GLY A 784 -34.59 -30.24 -7.46
C GLY A 784 -35.15 -29.04 -6.69
N ARG A 785 -36.29 -29.20 -5.98
CA ARG A 785 -36.90 -28.18 -5.11
C ARG A 785 -36.23 -28.16 -3.74
N MET A 786 -36.43 -27.09 -2.97
CA MET A 786 -36.23 -27.05 -1.52
C MET A 786 -37.43 -27.69 -0.81
N ASN A 787 -37.15 -28.39 0.29
CA ASN A 787 -38.17 -28.96 1.17
C ASN A 787 -39.03 -27.85 1.79
N CYS A 788 -40.32 -28.12 2.00
CA CYS A 788 -41.27 -27.13 2.48
C CYS A 788 -42.45 -27.78 3.21
N THR A 789 -43.08 -27.03 4.12
CA THR A 789 -44.28 -27.46 4.82
C THR A 789 -45.52 -26.91 4.11
N ILE A 790 -46.47 -27.77 3.75
CA ILE A 790 -47.74 -27.33 3.16
C ILE A 790 -48.52 -26.50 4.17
N HIS A 791 -49.02 -25.35 3.75
CA HIS A 791 -49.73 -24.45 4.65
C HIS A 791 -51.05 -25.07 5.15
N PRO A 792 -51.33 -25.04 6.47
CA PRO A 792 -52.48 -25.75 7.05
C PRO A 792 -53.85 -25.26 6.55
N VAL A 793 -53.94 -23.99 6.12
CA VAL A 793 -55.18 -23.40 5.56
C VAL A 793 -55.09 -23.12 4.06
N ARG A 794 -54.37 -23.96 3.29
CA ARG A 794 -54.20 -23.82 1.81
C ARG A 794 -53.57 -22.49 1.35
N GLY A 795 -52.71 -21.90 2.17
CA GLY A 795 -51.84 -20.79 1.79
C GLY A 795 -50.60 -21.28 1.02
N LYS A 796 -49.67 -20.36 0.72
CA LYS A 796 -48.37 -20.71 0.10
C LYS A 796 -47.48 -21.48 1.09
N ASP A 797 -46.64 -22.36 0.55
CA ASP A 797 -45.75 -23.25 1.31
C ASP A 797 -44.91 -22.51 2.37
N LEU A 798 -44.76 -23.08 3.56
CA LEU A 798 -43.94 -22.54 4.65
C LEU A 798 -42.56 -23.21 4.67
N LEU A 799 -41.62 -22.67 5.44
CA LEU A 799 -40.34 -23.34 5.70
C LEU A 799 -40.57 -24.79 6.20
N PRO A 800 -39.62 -25.70 5.92
CA PRO A 800 -39.66 -27.04 6.48
C PRO A 800 -39.65 -26.98 8.02
N GLN A 801 -40.29 -27.95 8.65
CA GLN A 801 -40.44 -28.02 10.11
C GLN A 801 -39.71 -29.23 10.68
N SER A 802 -39.18 -29.10 11.89
CA SER A 802 -38.53 -30.18 12.64
C SER A 802 -38.96 -30.16 14.11
N ASP A 803 -39.09 -31.36 14.69
CA ASP A 803 -39.31 -31.60 16.13
C ASP A 803 -37.99 -31.95 16.87
N HIS A 804 -36.86 -32.01 16.16
CA HIS A 804 -35.56 -32.44 16.70
C HIS A 804 -34.78 -31.31 17.40
N HIS A 805 -35.33 -30.08 17.45
CA HIS A 805 -34.69 -28.93 18.09
C HIS A 805 -35.13 -28.81 19.57
N PRO A 806 -34.29 -29.17 20.55
CA PRO A 806 -34.66 -29.14 21.97
C PRO A 806 -35.00 -27.73 22.48
N GLU A 807 -34.41 -26.69 21.88
CA GLU A 807 -34.69 -25.27 22.13
C GLU A 807 -36.06 -24.79 21.62
N CYS A 808 -36.79 -25.62 20.85
CA CYS A 808 -38.01 -25.20 20.21
C CYS A 808 -39.10 -24.84 21.23
N ARG A 809 -39.52 -23.56 21.23
CA ARG A 809 -40.57 -23.02 22.11
C ARG A 809 -41.96 -22.94 21.47
N SER A 810 -42.09 -23.38 20.23
CA SER A 810 -43.38 -23.47 19.54
C SER A 810 -44.35 -24.37 20.31
N ARG A 811 -45.62 -23.95 20.44
CA ARG A 811 -46.66 -24.74 21.11
C ARG A 811 -46.88 -26.12 20.48
N SER A 812 -46.61 -26.25 19.18
CA SER A 812 -46.74 -27.51 18.43
C SER A 812 -45.56 -28.46 18.66
N GLY A 813 -44.46 -27.99 19.26
CA GLY A 813 -43.19 -28.72 19.28
C GLY A 813 -42.41 -28.66 17.97
N LEU A 814 -42.96 -28.05 16.91
CA LEU A 814 -42.34 -27.93 15.59
C LEU A 814 -41.78 -26.52 15.38
N CYS A 815 -40.51 -26.44 14.99
CA CYS A 815 -39.81 -25.21 14.63
C CYS A 815 -39.37 -25.22 13.17
N PHE A 816 -39.29 -24.04 12.55
CA PHE A 816 -38.83 -23.92 11.17
C PHE A 816 -37.33 -24.12 11.07
N ILE A 817 -36.91 -24.83 10.01
CA ILE A 817 -35.52 -25.04 9.64
C ILE A 817 -35.22 -24.37 8.29
N ALA A 818 -34.00 -23.88 8.14
CA ALA A 818 -33.46 -23.24 6.95
C ALA A 818 -31.93 -23.46 6.92
N GLY A 819 -31.24 -22.91 5.92
CA GLY A 819 -29.78 -22.94 5.85
C GLY A 819 -29.10 -22.37 7.11
N ASP A 820 -29.64 -21.28 7.65
CA ASP A 820 -29.20 -20.71 8.93
C ASP A 820 -30.14 -21.09 10.09
N GLY A 821 -29.55 -21.54 11.20
CA GLY A 821 -30.28 -22.00 12.39
C GLY A 821 -31.03 -20.90 13.15
N ARG A 822 -30.81 -19.63 12.83
CA ARG A 822 -31.46 -18.46 13.45
C ARG A 822 -32.66 -17.97 12.64
N ALA A 823 -33.10 -18.68 11.62
CA ALA A 823 -34.26 -18.29 10.80
C ALA A 823 -35.56 -18.03 11.60
N SER A 824 -35.67 -18.58 12.82
CA SER A 824 -36.80 -18.38 13.73
C SER A 824 -36.53 -17.39 14.88
N GLU A 825 -35.47 -16.57 14.80
CA GLU A 825 -35.12 -15.60 15.85
C GLU A 825 -36.22 -14.57 16.07
N GLN A 826 -36.79 -14.06 14.98
CA GLN A 826 -37.97 -13.20 15.02
C GLN A 826 -38.82 -13.33 13.74
N PRO A 827 -40.13 -13.03 13.80
CA PRO A 827 -41.06 -13.38 12.72
C PRO A 827 -40.74 -12.77 11.35
N ALA A 828 -40.24 -11.54 11.27
CA ALA A 828 -39.90 -10.89 10.01
C ALA A 828 -38.67 -11.53 9.34
N LEU A 829 -37.72 -12.06 10.11
CA LEU A 829 -36.62 -12.87 9.58
C LEU A 829 -37.17 -14.18 9.01
N THR A 830 -38.05 -14.87 9.74
CA THR A 830 -38.69 -16.09 9.24
C THR A 830 -39.43 -15.85 7.92
N VAL A 831 -40.09 -14.70 7.77
CA VAL A 831 -40.77 -14.31 6.52
C VAL A 831 -39.78 -14.22 5.36
N ILE A 832 -38.64 -13.56 5.51
CA ILE A 832 -37.68 -13.42 4.42
C ILE A 832 -37.04 -14.77 4.03
N HIS A 833 -36.65 -15.61 4.99
CA HIS A 833 -36.20 -16.99 4.69
C HIS A 833 -37.28 -17.78 3.93
N THR A 834 -38.54 -17.66 4.33
CA THR A 834 -39.66 -18.32 3.65
C THR A 834 -39.82 -17.82 2.20
N ILE A 835 -39.64 -16.52 1.95
CA ILE A 835 -39.72 -15.95 0.60
C ILE A 835 -38.62 -16.50 -0.30
N PHE A 836 -37.37 -16.55 0.18
CA PHE A 836 -36.25 -17.04 -0.64
C PHE A 836 -36.31 -18.55 -0.88
N MET A 837 -36.79 -19.35 0.07
CA MET A 837 -37.10 -20.77 -0.19
C MET A 837 -38.18 -20.93 -1.28
N ARG A 838 -39.24 -20.12 -1.23
CA ARG A 838 -40.29 -20.12 -2.27
C ARG A 838 -39.75 -19.66 -3.62
N GLU A 839 -38.84 -18.70 -3.62
CA GLU A 839 -38.22 -18.18 -4.84
C GLU A 839 -37.39 -19.25 -5.53
N HIS A 840 -36.56 -20.00 -4.78
CA HIS A 840 -35.89 -21.19 -5.30
C HIS A 840 -36.89 -22.15 -5.97
N ASN A 841 -37.98 -22.50 -5.27
CA ASN A 841 -38.98 -23.42 -5.80
C ASN A 841 -39.69 -22.87 -7.05
N ARG A 842 -39.91 -21.56 -7.13
CA ARG A 842 -40.45 -20.87 -8.32
C ARG A 842 -39.48 -20.96 -9.49
N LEU A 843 -38.18 -20.76 -9.25
CA LEU A 843 -37.13 -20.87 -10.26
C LEU A 843 -37.02 -22.30 -10.79
N VAL A 844 -37.04 -23.30 -9.92
CA VAL A 844 -37.03 -24.73 -10.32
C VAL A 844 -38.22 -25.07 -11.21
N ASP A 845 -39.43 -24.65 -10.81
CA ASP A 845 -40.65 -24.91 -11.60
C ASP A 845 -40.59 -24.23 -12.99
N GLY A 846 -39.95 -23.06 -13.09
CA GLY A 846 -39.68 -22.37 -14.35
C GLY A 846 -38.64 -23.09 -15.22
N LEU A 847 -37.49 -23.44 -14.62
CA LEU A 847 -36.39 -24.13 -15.29
C LEU A 847 -36.82 -25.50 -15.81
N LYS A 848 -37.63 -26.24 -15.05
CA LYS A 848 -38.15 -27.55 -15.46
C LYS A 848 -39.02 -27.48 -16.72
N ARG A 849 -39.76 -26.39 -16.92
CA ARG A 849 -40.59 -26.20 -18.13
C ARG A 849 -39.74 -25.94 -19.38
N VAL A 850 -38.63 -25.23 -19.22
CA VAL A 850 -37.75 -24.85 -20.33
C VAL A 850 -36.69 -25.92 -20.62
N ASN A 851 -36.21 -26.60 -19.58
CA ASN A 851 -35.19 -27.65 -19.66
C ASN A 851 -35.67 -28.97 -19.01
N PRO A 852 -36.66 -29.67 -19.60
CA PRO A 852 -37.16 -30.94 -19.04
C PRO A 852 -36.12 -32.07 -18.98
N HIS A 853 -35.01 -31.91 -19.72
CA HIS A 853 -33.92 -32.88 -19.83
C HIS A 853 -32.88 -32.75 -18.70
N TRP A 854 -32.94 -31.68 -17.89
CA TRP A 854 -32.01 -31.52 -16.78
C TRP A 854 -32.32 -32.49 -15.65
N SER A 855 -31.25 -32.98 -15.01
CA SER A 855 -31.37 -33.78 -13.79
C SER A 855 -31.89 -32.91 -12.62
N GLU A 856 -32.40 -33.56 -11.57
CA GLU A 856 -32.85 -32.86 -10.35
C GLU A 856 -31.72 -32.03 -9.72
N GLU A 857 -30.50 -32.56 -9.70
CA GLU A 857 -29.32 -31.86 -9.17
C GLU A 857 -28.95 -30.66 -10.03
N THR A 858 -28.98 -30.81 -11.36
CA THR A 858 -28.72 -29.70 -12.29
C THR A 858 -29.77 -28.60 -12.13
N MET A 859 -31.05 -28.96 -11.94
CA MET A 859 -32.12 -27.98 -11.69
C MET A 859 -31.90 -27.23 -10.38
N PHE A 860 -31.54 -27.94 -9.30
CA PHE A 860 -31.26 -27.34 -7.99
C PHE A 860 -30.11 -26.35 -8.05
N GLU A 861 -28.95 -26.75 -8.59
CA GLU A 861 -27.76 -25.89 -8.65
C GLU A 861 -27.95 -24.68 -9.57
N GLN A 862 -28.70 -24.81 -10.66
CA GLN A 862 -29.03 -23.67 -11.52
C GLN A 862 -30.00 -22.69 -10.82
N ALA A 863 -31.02 -23.19 -10.12
CA ALA A 863 -31.90 -22.34 -9.32
C ALA A 863 -31.14 -21.64 -8.19
N ARG A 864 -30.24 -22.36 -7.51
CA ARG A 864 -29.32 -21.80 -6.50
C ARG A 864 -28.44 -20.70 -7.09
N ARG A 865 -27.79 -20.95 -8.23
CA ARG A 865 -26.96 -19.95 -8.93
C ARG A 865 -27.71 -18.67 -9.28
N ILE A 866 -28.95 -18.78 -9.76
CA ILE A 866 -29.79 -17.63 -10.08
C ILE A 866 -30.16 -16.86 -8.80
N LEU A 867 -30.61 -17.56 -7.75
CA LEU A 867 -31.00 -16.94 -6.49
C LEU A 867 -29.80 -16.23 -5.80
N ILE A 868 -28.59 -16.79 -5.90
CA ILE A 868 -27.36 -16.14 -5.44
C ILE A 868 -27.15 -14.80 -6.17
N ALA A 869 -27.32 -14.80 -7.50
CA ALA A 869 -27.19 -13.59 -8.31
C ALA A 869 -28.28 -12.56 -7.95
N GLU A 870 -29.51 -12.98 -7.66
CA GLU A 870 -30.58 -12.10 -7.17
C GLU A 870 -30.21 -11.45 -5.84
N THR A 871 -29.71 -12.22 -4.87
CA THR A 871 -29.27 -11.71 -3.56
C THR A 871 -28.12 -10.71 -3.70
N GLN A 872 -27.12 -11.01 -4.52
CA GLN A 872 -26.01 -10.10 -4.82
C GLN A 872 -26.52 -8.82 -5.49
N HIS A 873 -27.38 -8.94 -6.50
CA HIS A 873 -27.93 -7.79 -7.21
C HIS A 873 -28.73 -6.87 -6.29
N ILE A 874 -29.65 -7.41 -5.48
CA ILE A 874 -30.42 -6.63 -4.49
C ILE A 874 -29.46 -5.94 -3.51
N THR A 875 -28.42 -6.63 -3.05
CA THR A 875 -27.46 -6.09 -2.09
C THR A 875 -26.69 -4.89 -2.66
N TYR A 876 -26.08 -5.04 -3.84
CA TYR A 876 -25.26 -3.97 -4.43
C TYR A 876 -26.08 -2.84 -5.07
N ASN A 877 -27.26 -3.14 -5.64
CA ASN A 877 -28.10 -2.16 -6.32
C ASN A 877 -29.06 -1.42 -5.38
N GLU A 878 -29.65 -2.12 -4.41
CA GLU A 878 -30.72 -1.59 -3.56
C GLU A 878 -30.26 -1.30 -2.13
N PHE A 879 -29.51 -2.20 -1.51
CA PHE A 879 -29.14 -2.06 -0.09
C PHE A 879 -27.95 -1.12 0.12
N LEU A 880 -26.79 -1.38 -0.50
CA LEU A 880 -25.57 -0.61 -0.25
C LEU A 880 -25.70 0.90 -0.50
N PRO A 881 -26.36 1.40 -1.57
CA PRO A 881 -26.49 2.84 -1.80
C PRO A 881 -27.34 3.56 -0.73
N ARG A 882 -28.18 2.83 0.03
CA ARG A 882 -29.05 3.41 1.07
C ARG A 882 -28.29 3.57 2.39
N ILE A 883 -27.29 2.72 2.62
CA ILE A 883 -26.42 2.74 3.79
C ILE A 883 -25.20 3.65 3.56
N LEU A 884 -24.52 3.51 2.42
CA LEU A 884 -23.25 4.19 2.15
C LEU A 884 -23.37 5.50 1.36
N SER A 885 -24.55 5.77 0.77
CA SER A 885 -24.78 6.79 -0.27
C SER A 885 -24.18 6.45 -1.64
N TRP A 886 -24.71 7.07 -2.70
CA TRP A 886 -24.20 6.91 -4.07
C TRP A 886 -22.76 7.41 -4.24
N ASN A 887 -22.32 8.41 -3.45
CA ASN A 887 -20.96 8.93 -3.53
C ASN A 887 -19.94 7.86 -3.10
N ALA A 888 -20.18 7.17 -1.99
CA ALA A 888 -19.30 6.10 -1.53
C ALA A 888 -19.36 4.88 -2.46
N VAL A 889 -20.54 4.51 -2.96
CA VAL A 889 -20.69 3.42 -3.92
C VAL A 889 -19.88 3.67 -5.19
N ASN A 890 -19.85 4.91 -5.68
CA ASN A 890 -19.02 5.28 -6.83
C ASN A 890 -17.53 5.31 -6.48
N LEU A 891 -17.16 5.90 -5.34
CA LEU A 891 -15.77 6.02 -4.88
C LEU A 891 -15.08 4.65 -4.73
N TYR A 892 -15.80 3.66 -4.18
CA TYR A 892 -15.27 2.33 -3.92
C TYR A 892 -15.55 1.32 -5.05
N GLY A 893 -16.03 1.77 -6.22
CA GLY A 893 -16.28 0.88 -7.36
C GLY A 893 -17.38 -0.17 -7.12
N LEU A 894 -18.31 0.07 -6.19
CA LEU A 894 -19.35 -0.90 -5.79
C LEU A 894 -20.59 -0.88 -6.71
N LYS A 895 -20.54 -0.08 -7.79
CA LYS A 895 -21.66 0.07 -8.72
C LYS A 895 -21.71 -1.11 -9.68
N LEU A 896 -22.88 -1.73 -9.81
CA LEU A 896 -23.09 -2.81 -10.78
C LEU A 896 -22.95 -2.30 -12.23
N LEU A 897 -22.35 -3.12 -13.08
CA LEU A 897 -22.25 -2.87 -14.51
C LEU A 897 -23.64 -2.96 -15.16
N PRO A 898 -24.02 -2.02 -16.03
CA PRO A 898 -25.31 -2.08 -16.74
C PRO A 898 -25.34 -3.20 -17.78
N GLN A 899 -24.18 -3.66 -18.26
CA GLN A 899 -24.01 -4.74 -19.24
C GLN A 899 -22.60 -5.33 -19.14
N GLY A 900 -22.42 -6.58 -19.56
CA GLY A 900 -21.11 -7.27 -19.58
C GLY A 900 -20.81 -8.06 -18.30
N TYR A 901 -19.56 -8.50 -18.16
CA TYR A 901 -19.07 -9.29 -17.03
C TYR A 901 -18.10 -8.46 -16.18
N TYR A 902 -18.08 -8.73 -14.88
CA TYR A 902 -17.07 -8.20 -13.97
C TYR A 902 -15.73 -8.92 -14.20
N THR A 903 -14.65 -8.17 -14.44
CA THR A 903 -13.33 -8.72 -14.84
C THR A 903 -12.21 -8.47 -13.83
N GLU A 904 -12.48 -7.80 -12.71
CA GLU A 904 -11.46 -7.41 -11.72
C GLU A 904 -11.24 -8.49 -10.63
N TYR A 905 -11.60 -9.75 -10.93
CA TYR A 905 -11.30 -10.86 -10.03
C TYR A 905 -9.79 -10.94 -9.76
N ASN A 906 -9.39 -10.95 -8.49
CA ASN A 906 -8.00 -11.00 -8.07
C ASN A 906 -7.72 -12.31 -7.29
N PRO A 907 -6.92 -13.25 -7.83
CA PRO A 907 -6.62 -14.53 -7.17
C PRO A 907 -5.74 -14.38 -5.92
N SER A 908 -5.11 -13.22 -5.70
CA SER A 908 -4.28 -12.91 -4.53
C SER A 908 -5.05 -12.19 -3.42
N CYS A 909 -6.34 -11.88 -3.60
CA CYS A 909 -7.17 -11.23 -2.59
C CYS A 909 -7.81 -12.27 -1.65
N ASN A 910 -7.65 -12.10 -0.34
CA ASN A 910 -8.30 -12.92 0.68
C ASN A 910 -9.71 -12.35 0.98
N PRO A 911 -10.80 -13.07 0.66
CA PRO A 911 -12.16 -12.59 0.82
C PRO A 911 -12.74 -12.79 2.23
N SER A 912 -11.94 -13.28 3.18
CA SER A 912 -12.40 -13.56 4.55
C SER A 912 -13.00 -12.32 5.21
N VAL A 913 -14.08 -12.51 5.97
CA VAL A 913 -14.77 -11.42 6.66
C VAL A 913 -13.82 -10.75 7.67
N LEU A 914 -13.80 -9.42 7.64
CA LEU A 914 -12.97 -8.60 8.52
C LEU A 914 -13.60 -8.45 9.90
N ASN A 915 -12.86 -8.84 10.94
CA ASN A 915 -13.11 -8.55 12.35
C ASN A 915 -12.42 -7.23 12.70
N GLY A 916 -13.15 -6.14 12.54
CA GLY A 916 -12.69 -4.78 12.82
C GLY A 916 -13.85 -3.81 12.95
N VAL A 917 -14.41 -3.72 14.15
CA VAL A 917 -15.22 -2.54 14.55
C VAL A 917 -14.47 -1.88 15.69
N ARG A 918 -14.15 -0.60 15.51
CA ARG A 918 -13.40 0.22 16.47
C ARG A 918 -14.25 0.59 17.68
#